data_AF-A0A842JEF9-F1
#
_entry.id   AF-A0A842JEF9-F1
#
_cell.length_a   1.000
_cell.length_b   1.000
_cell.length_c   1.000
_cell.angle_alpha   90.00
_cell.angle_beta   90.00
_cell.angle_gamma   90.00
#
_symmetry.space_group_name_H-M   'P 1'
#
loop_
_entity.id
_entity.type
_entity.pdbx_description
1 polymer ?
#
loop_
_entity_poly.entity_id
_entity_poly.type
_entity_poly.pdbx_seq_one_letter_code
_entity_poly.pdbx_strand_id
1 'polypeptide(L)'
;MRALNLVLFFICGCLLTLGGYYLYFEFTKPSARPTELAVQIMNVEEVPKNESVGGTDETNSAIQSQALPQEKYARNLDANYTDAPILGDEDELKEQIRVLRAQNKLLYDDNVDLVGKNLEISNLLNDQQAELETRRKQAASANDKQRLSAIDELNEKLAKAQEENEKNKNLEQNLTSLRSEIKTLKAELEKKQSEFDKSSAKTQNESQNALKRLEAQNDELKNEATAAKAKFESELRTATEEAAKLKSENARLTNELGLKDTEIKRIASEYNAQALNAQNLTKSRIEALEKEQNADRKKISELEASLENANKKAESKAKLKSINSELNATNKELVAKLEREKKGFEKEVEKILAMHKTEFEKLKNQLEKERQDTERNVTELKGKIYELEDQISKKDSSLKSAEAKVVDLNESLNIQKELLADEIAASKKNIQNYKILNNKITTLVENNIKADKENKEQIDALNKLLTQKDAELATLKKQMQDGAKDLSDTKENLAKTSTQKNVAKGEVAQILTKNEELMSENENLKKIIQLNFKAEVPKKVVFIASVECSDMSAGSDRPTQVCKNKVSDFLQSYNSNYYFEITPIVSRGNFIATSKAAKVIPQDELEKINSYANFGIGKERAKVAGEMIKDEFGDFSRISYSNDIITSQDKQGFIIKVYR
;
A
#
# COMPACT_ATOMS: atom_id res chain seq x y z
N MET A 1 37.59 3.93 -26.74
CA MET A 1 36.74 3.35 -27.82
C MET A 1 36.34 1.89 -27.61
N ARG A 2 37.13 1.01 -26.98
CA ARG A 2 36.73 -0.41 -26.80
C ARG A 2 35.64 -0.68 -25.74
N ALA A 3 35.47 0.19 -24.75
CA ALA A 3 34.42 0.04 -23.73
C ALA A 3 33.01 0.49 -24.19
N LEU A 4 32.93 1.44 -25.14
CA LEU A 4 31.66 1.96 -25.64
C LEU A 4 30.95 0.95 -26.57
N ASN A 5 31.73 0.16 -27.32
CA ASN A 5 31.19 -0.89 -28.19
C ASN A 5 30.62 -2.09 -27.40
N LEU A 6 31.12 -2.36 -26.19
CA LEU A 6 30.63 -3.47 -25.36
C LEU A 6 29.24 -3.17 -24.79
N VAL A 7 29.00 -1.91 -24.40
CA VAL A 7 27.70 -1.45 -23.89
C VAL A 7 26.66 -1.38 -25.01
N LEU A 8 27.04 -0.97 -26.22
CA LEU A 8 26.13 -0.98 -27.37
C LEU A 8 25.74 -2.41 -27.79
N PHE A 9 26.65 -3.37 -27.71
CA PHE A 9 26.36 -4.78 -27.97
C PHE A 9 25.40 -5.39 -26.94
N PHE A 10 25.51 -5.00 -25.67
CA PHE A 10 24.64 -5.48 -24.60
C PHE A 10 23.21 -4.91 -24.71
N ILE A 11 23.08 -3.63 -25.06
CA ILE A 11 21.77 -2.98 -25.28
C ILE A 11 21.08 -3.53 -26.53
N CYS A 12 21.83 -3.86 -27.58
CA CYS A 12 21.28 -4.46 -28.80
C CYS A 12 20.86 -5.94 -28.59
N GLY A 13 21.59 -6.67 -27.74
CA GLY A 13 21.22 -8.04 -27.34
C GLY A 13 19.93 -8.13 -26.53
N CYS A 14 19.68 -7.18 -25.63
CA CYS A 14 18.44 -7.15 -24.82
C CYS A 14 17.20 -6.76 -25.65
N LEU A 15 17.35 -5.96 -26.69
CA LEU A 15 16.25 -5.58 -27.59
C LEU A 15 15.84 -6.72 -28.53
N LEU A 16 16.75 -7.64 -28.88
CA LEU A 16 16.45 -8.81 -29.71
C LEU A 16 15.78 -9.95 -28.92
N THR A 17 16.00 -10.06 -27.60
CA THR A 17 15.33 -11.08 -26.77
C THR A 17 13.92 -10.67 -26.32
N LEU A 18 13.63 -9.37 -26.28
CA LEU A 18 12.28 -8.86 -25.96
C LEU A 18 11.38 -8.72 -27.19
N GLY A 19 11.96 -8.61 -28.40
CA GLY A 19 11.22 -8.61 -29.66
C GLY A 19 10.70 -10.00 -30.10
N GLY A 20 11.23 -11.09 -29.54
CA GLY A 20 10.82 -12.46 -29.86
C GLY A 20 9.57 -12.95 -29.10
N TYR A 21 9.16 -12.28 -28.03
CA TYR A 21 8.01 -12.68 -27.22
C TYR A 21 6.67 -12.06 -27.66
N TYR A 22 6.70 -11.10 -28.59
CA TYR A 22 5.49 -10.40 -29.09
C TYR A 22 4.99 -10.88 -30.46
N LEU A 23 5.59 -11.93 -31.04
CA LEU A 23 5.20 -12.48 -32.35
C LEU A 23 4.80 -13.97 -32.28
N TYR A 24 3.96 -14.35 -31.31
CA TYR A 24 3.39 -15.71 -31.28
C TYR A 24 1.85 -15.79 -31.12
N PHE A 25 1.12 -14.69 -31.29
CA PHE A 25 -0.34 -14.77 -31.36
C PHE A 25 -0.91 -13.76 -32.33
N GLU A 26 -0.85 -14.07 -33.62
CA GLU A 26 -1.86 -13.67 -34.60
C GLU A 26 -1.59 -14.43 -35.91
N PHE A 27 -2.37 -15.49 -36.17
CA PHE A 27 -2.89 -15.86 -37.49
C PHE A 27 -3.65 -17.19 -37.40
N THR A 28 -4.94 -17.12 -37.06
CA THR A 28 -5.97 -17.95 -37.72
C THR A 28 -7.23 -17.12 -37.84
N LYS A 29 -7.48 -16.59 -39.05
CA LYS A 29 -8.81 -16.11 -39.46
C LYS A 29 -9.77 -17.31 -39.53
N PRO A 30 -11.06 -17.09 -39.23
CA PRO A 30 -12.07 -17.69 -40.07
C PRO A 30 -12.95 -16.63 -40.73
N SER A 31 -13.12 -16.91 -42.02
CA SER A 31 -14.10 -16.42 -43.00
C SER A 31 -15.48 -16.11 -42.42
N ALA A 32 -16.03 -14.97 -42.85
CA ALA A 32 -17.44 -14.63 -42.75
C ALA A 32 -18.27 -15.40 -43.78
N ARG A 33 -19.32 -16.11 -43.34
CA ARG A 33 -20.69 -16.15 -43.93
C ARG A 33 -21.66 -16.63 -42.84
N PRO A 34 -22.78 -15.92 -42.61
CA PRO A 34 -23.78 -16.32 -41.63
C PRO A 34 -24.67 -17.42 -42.20
N THR A 35 -24.92 -18.47 -41.42
CA THR A 35 -26.06 -19.37 -41.67
C THR A 35 -27.06 -19.09 -40.56
N GLU A 36 -28.23 -18.62 -40.96
CA GLU A 36 -29.38 -18.41 -40.10
C GLU A 36 -29.76 -19.71 -39.39
N LEU A 37 -30.00 -19.65 -38.08
CA LEU A 37 -30.99 -20.48 -37.43
C LEU A 37 -31.76 -19.60 -36.45
N ALA A 38 -33.04 -19.41 -36.75
CA ALA A 38 -33.95 -18.49 -36.09
C ALA A 38 -34.10 -18.80 -34.59
N VAL A 39 -33.97 -17.76 -33.76
CA VAL A 39 -34.63 -17.71 -32.45
C VAL A 39 -35.60 -16.54 -32.49
N GLN A 40 -36.88 -16.91 -32.48
CA GLN A 40 -38.02 -16.03 -32.49
C GLN A 40 -38.08 -15.30 -31.14
N ILE A 41 -37.79 -14.00 -31.15
CA ILE A 41 -38.09 -13.11 -30.02
C ILE A 41 -39.52 -12.62 -30.25
N MET A 42 -40.48 -13.10 -29.47
CA MET A 42 -41.79 -12.47 -29.37
C MET A 42 -41.72 -11.33 -28.35
N ASN A 43 -42.07 -10.14 -28.84
CA ASN A 43 -42.23 -8.91 -28.09
C ASN A 43 -43.27 -9.08 -26.97
N VAL A 44 -42.94 -8.57 -25.78
CA VAL A 44 -43.90 -8.31 -24.70
C VAL A 44 -44.52 -6.96 -25.00
N GLU A 45 -45.80 -6.97 -25.35
CA GLU A 45 -46.64 -5.80 -25.55
C GLU A 45 -47.17 -5.34 -24.19
N GLU A 46 -46.94 -4.07 -23.88
CA GLU A 46 -47.49 -3.36 -22.72
C GLU A 46 -49.02 -3.33 -22.80
N VAL A 47 -49.70 -3.53 -21.67
CA VAL A 47 -51.13 -3.20 -21.52
C VAL A 47 -51.28 -2.22 -20.35
N PRO A 48 -52.10 -1.15 -20.49
CA PRO A 48 -52.11 -0.01 -19.58
C PRO A 48 -53.04 -0.21 -18.37
N LYS A 49 -52.90 0.73 -17.43
CA LYS A 49 -53.59 0.82 -16.13
C LYS A 49 -55.06 1.24 -16.21
N ASN A 50 -55.73 0.98 -15.08
CA ASN A 50 -57.03 1.45 -14.54
C ASN A 50 -58.21 0.53 -14.90
N GLU A 51 -59.14 0.19 -14.01
CA GLU A 51 -59.74 0.96 -12.92
C GLU A 51 -60.45 0.02 -11.91
N SER A 52 -60.90 0.61 -10.79
CA SER A 52 -61.36 0.00 -9.54
C SER A 52 -62.73 -0.73 -9.55
N VAL A 53 -62.97 -1.41 -8.42
CA VAL A 53 -64.24 -1.53 -7.64
C VAL A 53 -64.77 -2.96 -7.47
N GLY A 54 -64.75 -3.42 -6.21
CA GLY A 54 -65.94 -3.93 -5.53
C GLY A 54 -66.13 -5.44 -5.43
N GLY A 55 -66.45 -5.89 -4.21
CA GLY A 55 -67.31 -7.05 -3.99
C GLY A 55 -66.63 -8.26 -3.35
N THR A 56 -66.75 -8.37 -2.04
CA THR A 56 -66.85 -9.64 -1.31
C THR A 56 -67.90 -10.55 -1.95
N ASP A 57 -67.65 -11.86 -2.05
CA ASP A 57 -68.56 -12.85 -1.47
C ASP A 57 -67.96 -14.26 -1.45
N GLU A 58 -68.18 -14.91 -0.32
CA GLU A 58 -67.99 -16.32 -0.05
C GLU A 58 -68.83 -17.17 -1.01
N THR A 59 -68.34 -18.34 -1.42
CA THR A 59 -69.20 -19.53 -1.50
C THR A 59 -68.39 -20.82 -1.55
N ASN A 60 -68.64 -21.63 -0.54
CA ASN A 60 -68.21 -23.01 -0.38
C ASN A 60 -68.62 -23.87 -1.59
N SER A 61 -67.69 -24.66 -2.13
CA SER A 61 -68.03 -25.81 -2.98
C SER A 61 -68.11 -27.07 -2.13
N ALA A 62 -69.34 -27.52 -1.95
CA ALA A 62 -69.73 -28.75 -1.28
C ALA A 62 -69.21 -29.98 -2.05
N ILE A 63 -68.61 -30.93 -1.31
CA ILE A 63 -68.36 -32.29 -1.79
C ILE A 63 -69.66 -33.07 -1.62
N GLN A 64 -70.21 -33.51 -2.76
CA GLN A 64 -71.36 -34.40 -2.88
C GLN A 64 -71.08 -35.76 -2.21
N SER A 65 -71.81 -36.04 -1.14
CA SER A 65 -72.02 -37.39 -0.62
C SER A 65 -72.91 -38.18 -1.58
N GLN A 66 -72.32 -39.08 -2.37
CA GLN A 66 -73.06 -40.09 -3.13
C GLN A 66 -73.39 -41.27 -2.22
N ALA A 67 -74.67 -41.38 -1.89
CA ALA A 67 -75.29 -42.60 -1.41
C ALA A 67 -75.24 -43.66 -2.53
N LEU A 68 -74.63 -44.81 -2.26
CA LEU A 68 -74.72 -45.99 -3.11
C LEU A 68 -76.04 -46.74 -2.83
N PRO A 69 -76.87 -47.04 -3.85
CA PRO A 69 -78.10 -47.80 -3.66
C PRO A 69 -77.84 -49.28 -3.36
N GLN A 70 -78.55 -49.82 -2.36
CA GLN A 70 -78.76 -51.26 -2.19
C GLN A 70 -79.62 -51.82 -3.33
N GLU A 71 -79.02 -52.12 -4.48
CA GLU A 71 -79.65 -52.95 -5.51
C GLU A 71 -78.57 -53.80 -6.18
N LYS A 72 -78.15 -54.89 -5.51
CA LYS A 72 -77.47 -56.05 -6.14
C LYS A 72 -77.23 -57.18 -5.14
N TYR A 73 -78.30 -57.67 -4.53
CA TYR A 73 -78.38 -59.03 -3.98
C TYR A 73 -79.69 -59.68 -4.43
N ALA A 74 -79.91 -59.69 -5.74
CA ALA A 74 -80.99 -60.42 -6.39
C ALA A 74 -80.43 -61.17 -7.59
N ARG A 75 -79.54 -62.13 -7.31
CA ARG A 75 -79.20 -63.23 -8.20
C ARG A 75 -78.37 -64.24 -7.42
N ASN A 76 -78.77 -65.50 -7.49
CA ASN A 76 -78.28 -66.69 -6.77
C ASN A 76 -79.22 -67.18 -5.64
N LEU A 77 -80.52 -67.27 -5.94
CA LEU A 77 -81.34 -68.36 -5.42
C LEU A 77 -81.77 -69.17 -6.63
N ASP A 78 -80.94 -70.13 -6.98
CA ASP A 78 -81.33 -71.25 -7.83
C ASP A 78 -82.31 -72.08 -6.97
N ALA A 79 -83.57 -71.67 -6.96
CA ALA A 79 -84.65 -72.37 -6.28
C ALA A 79 -84.99 -73.59 -7.12
N ASN A 80 -84.12 -74.59 -7.05
CA ASN A 80 -84.42 -75.93 -7.50
C ASN A 80 -85.44 -76.50 -6.49
N TYR A 81 -86.71 -76.15 -6.69
CA TYR A 81 -87.86 -76.78 -6.06
C TYR A 81 -87.98 -78.20 -6.62
N THR A 82 -87.08 -79.08 -6.20
CA THR A 82 -87.42 -80.49 -6.12
C THR A 82 -88.17 -80.65 -4.80
N ASP A 83 -89.50 -80.52 -4.86
CA ASP A 83 -90.40 -81.11 -3.87
C ASP A 83 -90.21 -82.64 -3.92
N ALA A 84 -89.11 -83.10 -3.34
CA ALA A 84 -88.94 -84.49 -3.01
C ALA A 84 -89.95 -84.80 -1.90
N PRO A 85 -90.81 -85.83 -2.04
CA PRO A 85 -91.78 -86.15 -1.02
C PRO A 85 -91.05 -86.41 0.31
N ILE A 86 -91.48 -85.73 1.37
CA ILE A 86 -91.03 -86.00 2.74
C ILE A 86 -91.56 -87.40 3.09
N LEU A 87 -90.76 -88.42 2.80
CA LEU A 87 -90.93 -89.79 3.29
C LEU A 87 -89.92 -89.95 4.43
N GLY A 88 -90.30 -89.45 5.60
CA GLY A 88 -89.53 -89.53 6.83
C GLY A 88 -90.46 -89.38 8.05
N ASP A 89 -90.12 -90.08 9.12
CA ASP A 89 -90.74 -90.00 10.44
C ASP A 89 -90.65 -88.56 11.01
N GLU A 90 -91.61 -88.15 11.87
CA GLU A 90 -91.63 -86.86 12.58
C GLU A 90 -90.29 -86.54 13.27
N ASP A 91 -89.58 -87.56 13.75
CA ASP A 91 -88.28 -87.43 14.40
C ASP A 91 -87.15 -87.04 13.43
N GLU A 92 -87.19 -87.52 12.18
CA GLU A 92 -86.21 -87.16 11.15
C GLU A 92 -86.37 -85.69 10.71
N LEU A 93 -87.60 -85.20 10.62
CA LEU A 93 -87.91 -83.81 10.32
C LEU A 93 -87.46 -82.86 11.45
N LYS A 94 -87.65 -83.26 12.72
CA LYS A 94 -87.15 -82.51 13.88
C LYS A 94 -85.63 -82.42 13.88
N GLU A 95 -84.93 -83.48 13.49
CA GLU A 95 -83.47 -83.48 13.41
C GLU A 95 -82.97 -82.57 12.29
N GLN A 96 -83.58 -82.62 11.09
CA GLN A 96 -83.24 -81.72 9.99
C GLN A 96 -83.47 -80.25 10.37
N ILE A 97 -84.57 -79.93 11.07
CA ILE A 97 -84.83 -78.58 11.60
C ILE A 97 -83.77 -78.17 12.64
N ARG A 98 -83.32 -79.09 13.50
CA ARG A 98 -82.25 -78.81 14.47
C ARG A 98 -80.93 -78.52 13.77
N VAL A 99 -80.55 -79.31 12.76
CA VAL A 99 -79.32 -79.12 11.97
C VAL A 99 -79.38 -77.80 11.20
N LEU A 100 -80.50 -77.48 10.55
CA LEU A 100 -80.69 -76.20 9.84
C LEU A 100 -80.61 -75.00 10.79
N ARG A 101 -81.16 -75.11 12.01
CA ARG A 101 -81.03 -74.05 13.03
C ARG A 101 -79.58 -73.89 13.49
N ALA A 102 -78.84 -74.98 13.65
CA ALA A 102 -77.43 -74.93 14.02
C ALA A 102 -76.57 -74.31 12.90
N GLN A 103 -76.82 -74.69 11.64
CA GLN A 103 -76.14 -74.10 10.48
C GLN A 103 -76.44 -72.61 10.32
N ASN A 104 -77.70 -72.20 10.47
CA ASN A 104 -78.06 -70.77 10.44
C ASN A 104 -77.44 -69.98 11.58
N LYS A 105 -77.31 -70.57 12.77
CA LYS A 105 -76.61 -69.93 13.89
C LYS A 105 -75.13 -69.74 13.57
N LEU A 106 -74.45 -70.76 13.04
CA LEU A 106 -73.05 -70.66 12.65
C LEU A 106 -72.83 -69.58 11.57
N LEU A 107 -73.69 -69.53 10.54
CA LEU A 107 -73.65 -68.50 9.50
C LEU A 107 -73.88 -67.10 10.05
N TYR A 108 -74.75 -66.96 11.06
CA TYR A 108 -74.97 -65.69 11.74
C TYR A 108 -73.71 -65.25 12.51
N ASP A 109 -73.10 -66.16 13.27
CA ASP A 109 -71.89 -65.89 14.05
C ASP A 109 -70.71 -65.52 13.12
N ASP A 110 -70.53 -66.25 12.00
CA ASP A 110 -69.51 -65.94 10.98
C ASP A 110 -69.76 -64.56 10.33
N ASN A 111 -71.01 -64.21 10.04
CA ASN A 111 -71.36 -62.88 9.50
C ASN A 111 -71.07 -61.75 10.49
N VAL A 112 -71.30 -61.97 11.78
CA VAL A 112 -70.96 -60.99 12.84
C VAL A 112 -69.44 -60.78 12.91
N ASP A 113 -68.65 -61.86 12.86
CA ASP A 113 -67.18 -61.78 12.85
C ASP A 113 -66.66 -61.08 11.57
N LEU A 114 -67.25 -61.39 10.41
CA LEU A 114 -66.91 -60.72 9.15
C LEU A 114 -67.24 -59.22 9.15
N VAL A 115 -68.39 -58.82 9.73
CA VAL A 115 -68.74 -57.40 9.89
C VAL A 115 -67.75 -56.71 10.84
N GLY A 116 -67.33 -57.38 11.91
CA GLY A 116 -66.29 -56.89 12.82
C GLY A 116 -64.95 -56.65 12.10
N LYS A 117 -64.48 -57.62 11.32
CA LYS A 117 -63.25 -57.51 10.52
C LYS A 117 -63.35 -56.42 9.44
N ASN A 118 -64.50 -56.30 8.78
CA ASN A 118 -64.73 -55.25 7.78
C ASN A 118 -64.70 -53.84 8.40
N LEU A 119 -65.23 -53.69 9.62
CA LEU A 119 -65.17 -52.43 10.36
C LEU A 119 -63.72 -52.08 10.74
N GLU A 120 -62.94 -53.07 11.19
CA GLU A 120 -61.52 -52.90 11.51
C GLU A 120 -60.69 -52.49 10.28
N ILE A 121 -60.90 -53.15 9.14
CA ILE A 121 -60.27 -52.79 7.86
C ILE A 121 -60.65 -51.36 7.45
N SER A 122 -61.92 -50.98 7.60
CA SER A 122 -62.40 -49.64 7.26
C SER A 122 -61.74 -48.56 8.12
N ASN A 123 -61.59 -48.80 9.42
CA ASN A 123 -60.88 -47.90 10.32
C ASN A 123 -59.40 -47.76 9.95
N LEU A 124 -58.72 -48.88 9.66
CA LEU A 124 -57.31 -48.86 9.25
C LEU A 124 -57.09 -48.08 7.95
N LEU A 125 -57.99 -48.21 6.97
CA LEU A 125 -57.93 -47.44 5.72
C LEU A 125 -58.13 -45.95 5.95
N ASN A 126 -59.06 -45.56 6.82
CA ASN A 126 -59.29 -44.16 7.18
C ASN A 126 -58.06 -43.55 7.87
N ASP A 127 -57.44 -44.29 8.79
CA ASP A 127 -56.22 -43.85 9.49
C ASP A 127 -55.05 -43.66 8.51
N GLN A 128 -54.87 -44.61 7.58
CA GLN A 128 -53.86 -44.51 6.53
C GLN A 128 -54.10 -43.32 5.60
N GLN A 129 -55.36 -43.04 5.26
CA GLN A 129 -55.73 -41.90 4.42
C GLN A 129 -55.45 -40.56 5.12
N ALA A 130 -55.76 -40.45 6.42
CA ALA A 130 -55.44 -39.27 7.23
C ALA A 130 -53.92 -39.04 7.34
N GLU A 131 -53.14 -40.11 7.50
CA GLU A 131 -51.69 -40.02 7.53
C GLU A 131 -51.10 -39.56 6.18
N LEU A 132 -51.60 -40.11 5.06
CA LEU A 132 -51.18 -39.71 3.72
C LEU A 132 -51.51 -38.24 3.41
N GLU A 133 -52.68 -37.75 3.81
CA GLU A 133 -53.03 -36.34 3.67
C GLU A 133 -52.11 -35.43 4.50
N THR A 134 -51.76 -35.86 5.71
CA THR A 134 -50.85 -35.10 6.58
C THR A 134 -49.45 -35.02 5.97
N ARG A 135 -48.92 -36.15 5.47
CA ARG A 135 -47.63 -36.18 4.76
C ARG A 135 -47.64 -35.31 3.49
N ARG A 136 -48.74 -35.32 2.72
CA ARG A 136 -48.90 -34.45 1.54
C ARG A 136 -48.86 -32.96 1.90
N LYS A 137 -49.57 -32.54 2.95
CA LYS A 137 -49.58 -31.14 3.42
C LYS A 137 -48.20 -30.69 3.93
N GLN A 138 -47.46 -31.57 4.61
CA GLN A 138 -46.10 -31.29 5.06
C GLN A 138 -45.10 -31.20 3.89
N ALA A 139 -45.21 -32.07 2.88
CA ALA A 139 -44.34 -32.03 1.70
C ALA A 139 -44.57 -30.76 0.85
N ALA A 140 -45.81 -30.32 0.68
CA ALA A 140 -46.14 -29.10 -0.05
C ALA A 140 -45.59 -27.83 0.65
N SER A 141 -45.81 -27.72 1.96
CA SER A 141 -45.37 -26.55 2.74
C SER A 141 -43.84 -26.43 2.88
N ALA A 142 -43.12 -27.56 2.98
CA ALA A 142 -41.66 -27.55 3.03
C ALA A 142 -41.04 -27.08 1.70
N ASN A 143 -41.58 -27.54 0.57
CA ASN A 143 -41.06 -27.19 -0.75
C ASN A 143 -41.32 -25.71 -1.09
N ASP A 144 -42.50 -25.18 -0.79
CA ASP A 144 -42.83 -23.78 -1.06
C ASP A 144 -42.01 -22.81 -0.21
N LYS A 145 -41.78 -23.13 1.07
CA LYS A 145 -40.94 -22.30 1.94
C LYS A 145 -39.48 -22.25 1.49
N GLN A 146 -38.94 -23.38 1.03
CA GLN A 146 -37.57 -23.44 0.50
C GLN A 146 -37.44 -22.68 -0.83
N ARG A 147 -38.44 -22.78 -1.70
CA ARG A 147 -38.48 -22.03 -2.97
C ARG A 147 -38.58 -20.53 -2.75
N LEU A 148 -39.42 -20.06 -1.83
CA LEU A 148 -39.55 -18.65 -1.51
C LEU A 148 -38.25 -18.08 -0.92
N SER A 149 -37.62 -18.80 0.02
CA SER A 149 -36.33 -18.38 0.58
C SER A 149 -35.21 -18.30 -0.47
N ALA A 150 -35.19 -19.21 -1.45
CA ALA A 150 -34.22 -19.18 -2.54
C ALA A 150 -34.48 -18.02 -3.52
N ILE A 151 -35.75 -17.70 -3.76
CA ILE A 151 -36.13 -16.53 -4.59
C ILE A 151 -35.72 -15.23 -3.90
N ASP A 152 -35.95 -15.11 -2.59
CA ASP A 152 -35.54 -13.92 -1.82
C ASP A 152 -34.02 -13.75 -1.83
N GLU A 153 -33.25 -14.82 -1.66
CA GLU A 153 -31.79 -14.78 -1.73
C GLU A 153 -31.28 -14.37 -3.13
N LEU A 154 -31.93 -14.86 -4.19
CA LEU A 154 -31.59 -14.48 -5.56
C LEU A 154 -31.93 -13.02 -5.85
N ASN A 155 -33.07 -12.52 -5.36
CA ASN A 155 -33.45 -11.12 -5.50
C ASN A 155 -32.49 -10.19 -4.75
N GLU A 156 -32.03 -10.58 -3.57
CA GLU A 156 -31.03 -9.82 -2.82
C GLU A 156 -29.68 -9.78 -3.56
N LYS A 157 -29.24 -10.89 -4.15
CA LYS A 157 -28.04 -10.94 -4.99
C LYS A 157 -28.18 -10.10 -6.25
N LEU A 158 -29.35 -10.11 -6.89
CA LEU A 158 -29.63 -9.30 -8.08
C LEU A 158 -29.59 -7.80 -7.75
N ALA A 159 -30.19 -7.38 -6.63
CA ALA A 159 -30.16 -6.00 -6.17
C ALA A 159 -28.72 -5.53 -5.89
N LYS A 160 -27.91 -6.36 -5.21
CA LYS A 160 -26.49 -6.07 -4.96
C LYS A 160 -25.68 -5.95 -6.26
N ALA A 161 -25.91 -6.85 -7.22
CA ALA A 161 -25.24 -6.81 -8.52
C ALA A 161 -25.63 -5.55 -9.34
N GLN A 162 -26.88 -5.11 -9.26
CA GLN A 162 -27.34 -3.87 -9.89
C GLN A 162 -26.70 -2.63 -9.26
N GLU A 163 -26.61 -2.58 -7.93
CA GLU A 163 -25.93 -1.48 -7.21
C GLU A 163 -24.43 -1.41 -7.58
N GLU A 164 -23.76 -2.56 -7.65
CA GLU A 164 -22.36 -2.64 -8.06
C GLU A 164 -22.16 -2.21 -9.52
N ASN A 165 -23.09 -2.55 -10.41
CA ASN A 165 -23.05 -2.13 -11.81
C ASN A 165 -23.19 -0.60 -11.98
N GLU A 166 -24.09 0.05 -11.23
CA GLU A 166 -24.21 1.51 -11.24
C GLU A 166 -22.97 2.21 -10.65
N LYS A 167 -22.36 1.62 -9.61
CA LYS A 167 -21.05 2.10 -9.10
C LYS A 167 -19.96 2.02 -10.17
N ASN A 168 -19.89 0.92 -10.90
CA ASN A 168 -18.91 0.74 -11.99
C ASN A 168 -19.12 1.75 -13.11
N LYS A 169 -20.37 2.02 -13.50
CA LYS A 169 -20.72 3.03 -14.51
C LYS A 169 -20.27 4.44 -14.11
N ASN A 170 -20.47 4.82 -12.84
CA ASN A 170 -19.98 6.10 -12.31
C ASN A 170 -18.45 6.18 -12.30
N LEU A 171 -17.77 5.08 -11.96
CA LEU A 171 -16.30 5.01 -12.02
C LEU A 171 -15.78 5.16 -13.46
N GLU A 172 -16.42 4.53 -14.45
CA GLU A 172 -16.06 4.68 -15.87
C GLU A 172 -16.24 6.13 -16.37
N GLN A 173 -17.30 6.81 -15.95
CA GLN A 173 -17.50 8.23 -16.29
C GLN A 173 -16.39 9.11 -15.68
N ASN A 174 -16.05 8.89 -14.41
CA ASN A 174 -14.96 9.61 -13.75
C ASN A 174 -13.61 9.36 -14.42
N LEU A 175 -13.32 8.10 -14.79
CA LEU A 175 -12.10 7.76 -15.54
C LEU A 175 -12.05 8.44 -16.91
N THR A 176 -13.19 8.57 -17.59
CA THR A 176 -13.27 9.28 -18.87
C THR A 176 -13.01 10.77 -18.70
N SER A 177 -13.55 11.40 -17.65
CA SER A 177 -13.29 12.80 -17.33
C SER A 177 -11.82 13.05 -16.96
N LEU A 178 -11.22 12.18 -16.12
CA LEU A 178 -9.81 12.30 -15.76
C LEU A 178 -8.89 12.12 -16.98
N ARG A 179 -9.24 11.22 -17.91
CA ARG A 179 -8.49 11.04 -19.15
C ARG A 179 -8.54 12.28 -20.05
N SER A 180 -9.67 12.98 -20.13
CA SER A 180 -9.76 14.22 -20.91
C SER A 180 -8.95 15.34 -20.27
N GLU A 181 -8.98 15.46 -18.94
CA GLU A 181 -8.20 16.45 -18.19
C GLU A 181 -6.69 16.22 -18.29
N ILE A 182 -6.24 14.96 -18.19
CA ILE A 182 -4.83 14.59 -18.42
C ILE A 182 -4.41 14.97 -19.85
N LYS A 183 -5.29 14.77 -20.83
CA LYS A 183 -4.99 15.12 -22.23
C LYS A 183 -4.84 16.63 -22.42
N THR A 184 -5.68 17.44 -21.77
CA THR A 184 -5.57 18.90 -21.82
C THR A 184 -4.32 19.41 -21.11
N LEU A 185 -4.04 18.90 -19.90
CA LEU A 185 -2.84 19.28 -19.15
C LEU A 185 -1.55 18.91 -19.90
N LYS A 186 -1.53 17.76 -20.58
CA LYS A 186 -0.39 17.37 -21.41
C LYS A 186 -0.16 18.33 -22.57
N ALA A 187 -1.22 18.78 -23.25
CA ALA A 187 -1.11 19.74 -24.33
C ALA A 187 -0.64 21.12 -23.85
N GLU A 188 -1.10 21.56 -22.67
CA GLU A 188 -0.62 22.80 -22.05
C GLU A 188 0.85 22.71 -21.64
N LEU A 189 1.28 21.57 -21.09
CA LEU A 189 2.68 21.32 -20.74
C LEU A 189 3.58 21.36 -21.98
N GLU A 190 3.20 20.69 -23.07
CA GLU A 190 3.94 20.72 -24.33
C GLU A 190 4.04 22.14 -24.91
N LYS A 191 2.95 22.91 -24.84
CA LYS A 191 2.94 24.32 -25.25
C LYS A 191 3.90 25.15 -24.40
N LYS A 192 3.84 25.02 -23.07
CA LYS A 192 4.71 25.74 -22.14
C LYS A 192 6.18 25.38 -22.31
N GLN A 193 6.49 24.11 -22.55
CA GLN A 193 7.85 23.67 -22.86
C GLN A 193 8.35 24.34 -24.15
N SER A 194 7.52 24.38 -25.20
CA SER A 194 7.90 25.03 -26.46
C SER A 194 8.12 26.54 -26.33
N GLU A 195 7.34 27.22 -25.48
CA GLU A 195 7.51 28.65 -25.16
C GLU A 195 8.82 28.87 -24.38
N PHE A 196 9.10 28.01 -23.41
CA PHE A 196 10.33 28.06 -22.62
C PHE A 196 11.58 27.84 -23.49
N ASP A 197 11.58 26.82 -24.35
CA ASP A 197 12.71 26.52 -25.22
C ASP A 197 13.01 27.67 -26.20
N LYS A 198 11.96 28.30 -26.75
CA LYS A 198 12.10 29.50 -27.60
C LYS A 198 12.68 30.68 -26.83
N SER A 199 12.18 30.93 -25.62
CA SER A 199 12.68 32.02 -24.78
C SER A 199 14.14 31.80 -24.40
N SER A 200 14.48 30.57 -23.97
CA SER A 200 15.83 30.18 -23.59
C SER A 200 16.82 30.34 -24.76
N ALA A 201 16.46 29.83 -25.95
CA ALA A 201 17.28 29.99 -27.15
C ALA A 201 17.48 31.46 -27.54
N LYS A 202 16.44 32.29 -27.42
CA LYS A 202 16.53 33.74 -27.67
C LYS A 202 17.48 34.42 -26.68
N THR A 203 17.32 34.18 -25.38
CA THR A 203 18.18 34.75 -24.35
C THR A 203 19.63 34.29 -24.51
N GLN A 204 19.86 33.02 -24.83
CA GLN A 204 21.20 32.49 -25.08
C GLN A 204 21.85 33.20 -26.28
N ASN A 205 21.13 33.39 -27.38
CA ASN A 205 21.64 34.07 -28.56
C ASN A 205 21.92 35.57 -28.29
N GLU A 206 21.02 36.26 -27.57
CA GLU A 206 21.22 37.65 -27.14
C GLU A 206 22.46 37.79 -26.25
N SER A 207 22.64 36.88 -25.28
CA SER A 207 23.81 36.89 -24.39
C SER A 207 25.12 36.61 -25.14
N GLN A 208 25.14 35.66 -26.09
CA GLN A 208 26.31 35.40 -26.93
C GLN A 208 26.67 36.60 -27.82
N ASN A 209 25.66 37.27 -28.39
CA ASN A 209 25.91 38.44 -29.22
C ASN A 209 26.39 39.64 -28.39
N ALA A 210 25.87 39.81 -27.16
CA ALA A 210 26.38 40.82 -26.23
C ALA A 210 27.83 40.54 -25.83
N LEU A 211 28.17 39.28 -25.53
CA LEU A 211 29.54 38.88 -25.17
C LEU A 211 30.52 39.17 -26.32
N LYS A 212 30.19 38.77 -27.55
CA LYS A 212 31.03 39.04 -28.73
C LYS A 212 31.25 40.54 -28.96
N ARG A 213 30.23 41.38 -28.72
CA ARG A 213 30.37 42.84 -28.81
C ARG A 213 31.29 43.40 -27.73
N LEU A 214 31.16 42.93 -26.49
CA LEU A 214 32.02 43.35 -25.39
C LEU A 214 33.47 42.91 -25.58
N GLU A 215 33.70 41.70 -26.11
CA GLU A 215 35.03 41.22 -26.48
C GLU A 215 35.66 42.13 -27.54
N ALA A 216 34.93 42.47 -28.60
CA ALA A 216 35.41 43.38 -29.64
C ALA A 216 35.72 44.79 -29.08
N GLN A 217 34.88 45.33 -28.20
CA GLN A 217 35.12 46.62 -27.55
C GLN A 217 36.36 46.58 -26.63
N ASN A 218 36.56 45.49 -25.89
CA ASN A 218 37.74 45.33 -25.05
C ASN A 218 39.03 45.26 -25.89
N ASP A 219 39.00 44.56 -27.02
CA ASP A 219 40.15 44.50 -27.93
C ASP A 219 40.45 45.87 -28.54
N GLU A 220 39.43 46.63 -28.91
CA GLU A 220 39.57 48.01 -29.42
C GLU A 220 40.18 48.94 -28.36
N LEU A 221 39.62 48.95 -27.13
CA LEU A 221 40.15 49.74 -26.01
C LEU A 221 41.58 49.36 -25.64
N LYS A 222 41.91 48.06 -25.70
CA LYS A 222 43.27 47.58 -25.44
C LYS A 222 44.24 48.10 -26.49
N ASN A 223 43.86 48.07 -27.76
CA ASN A 223 44.66 48.58 -28.86
C ASN A 223 44.87 50.11 -28.73
N GLU A 224 43.81 50.86 -28.41
CA GLU A 224 43.89 52.30 -28.14
C GLU A 224 44.81 52.61 -26.96
N ALA A 225 44.70 51.88 -25.85
CA ALA A 225 45.55 52.06 -24.69
C ALA A 225 47.02 51.78 -25.01
N THR A 226 47.32 50.74 -25.80
CA THR A 226 48.70 50.49 -26.26
C THR A 226 49.22 51.57 -27.20
N ALA A 227 48.39 52.09 -28.11
CA ALA A 227 48.77 53.17 -29.00
C ALA A 227 49.04 54.48 -28.24
N ALA A 228 48.17 54.83 -27.29
CA ALA A 228 48.33 55.99 -26.42
C ALA A 228 49.60 55.87 -25.55
N LYS A 229 49.87 54.68 -25.00
CA LYS A 229 51.10 54.41 -24.23
C LYS A 229 52.35 54.61 -25.09
N ALA A 230 52.38 54.04 -26.30
CA ALA A 230 53.51 54.20 -27.21
C ALA A 230 53.75 55.67 -27.60
N LYS A 231 52.66 56.42 -27.81
CA LYS A 231 52.73 57.86 -28.07
C LYS A 231 53.32 58.64 -26.89
N PHE A 232 52.83 58.38 -25.67
CA PHE A 232 53.36 59.01 -24.46
C PHE A 232 54.84 58.68 -24.22
N GLU A 233 55.26 57.42 -24.42
CA GLU A 233 56.67 57.03 -24.29
C GLU A 233 57.56 57.75 -25.31
N SER A 234 57.09 57.94 -26.54
CA SER A 234 57.79 58.73 -27.56
C SER A 234 57.91 60.21 -27.15
N GLU A 235 56.80 60.84 -26.73
CA GLU A 235 56.77 62.24 -26.31
C GLU A 235 57.68 62.49 -25.11
N LEU A 236 57.68 61.57 -24.13
CA LEU A 236 58.55 61.62 -22.97
C LEU A 236 60.03 61.55 -23.38
N ARG A 237 60.37 60.67 -24.33
CA ARG A 237 61.74 60.52 -24.83
C ARG A 237 62.23 61.81 -25.50
N THR A 238 61.41 62.41 -26.36
CA THR A 238 61.73 63.71 -26.98
C THR A 238 61.91 64.81 -25.94
N ALA A 239 61.03 64.90 -24.95
CA ALA A 239 61.14 65.90 -23.88
C ALA A 239 62.41 65.70 -23.04
N THR A 240 62.81 64.46 -22.75
CA THR A 240 64.08 64.18 -22.06
C THR A 240 65.31 64.55 -22.88
N GLU A 241 65.28 64.35 -24.20
CA GLU A 241 66.37 64.75 -25.09
C GLU A 241 66.49 66.28 -25.18
N GLU A 242 65.38 67.02 -25.26
CA GLU A 242 65.39 68.48 -25.19
C GLU A 242 65.87 69.00 -23.84
N ALA A 243 65.42 68.44 -22.73
CA ALA A 243 65.90 68.79 -21.40
C ALA A 243 67.41 68.57 -21.25
N ALA A 244 67.96 67.49 -21.83
CA ALA A 244 69.39 67.25 -21.84
C ALA A 244 70.16 68.29 -22.67
N LYS A 245 69.64 68.67 -23.85
CA LYS A 245 70.21 69.75 -24.68
C LYS A 245 70.22 71.07 -23.93
N LEU A 246 69.09 71.50 -23.37
CA LEU A 246 68.98 72.72 -22.58
C LEU A 246 69.93 72.73 -21.38
N LYS A 247 70.09 71.59 -20.69
CA LYS A 247 71.05 71.45 -19.60
C LYS A 247 72.50 71.64 -20.07
N SER A 248 72.86 71.08 -21.22
CA SER A 248 74.20 71.26 -21.80
C SER A 248 74.46 72.71 -22.22
N GLU A 249 73.45 73.39 -22.77
CA GLU A 249 73.53 74.79 -23.16
C GLU A 249 73.65 75.71 -21.94
N ASN A 250 72.87 75.47 -20.88
CA ASN A 250 73.01 76.19 -19.62
C ASN A 250 74.41 76.02 -19.00
N ALA A 251 74.99 74.81 -19.06
CA ALA A 251 76.36 74.59 -18.59
C ALA A 251 77.38 75.37 -19.43
N ARG A 252 77.21 75.43 -20.76
CA ARG A 252 78.04 76.23 -21.67
C ARG A 252 77.97 77.71 -21.33
N LEU A 253 76.75 78.25 -21.20
CA LEU A 253 76.52 79.66 -20.85
C LEU A 253 77.09 80.01 -19.47
N THR A 254 76.98 79.12 -18.49
CA THR A 254 77.58 79.30 -17.15
C THR A 254 79.10 79.41 -17.23
N ASN A 255 79.76 78.55 -18.01
CA ASN A 255 81.20 78.64 -18.24
C ASN A 255 81.60 79.94 -18.95
N GLU A 256 80.83 80.35 -19.96
CA GLU A 256 81.07 81.59 -20.71
C GLU A 256 80.94 82.83 -19.80
N LEU A 257 79.93 82.86 -18.92
CA LEU A 257 79.78 83.89 -17.89
C LEU A 257 80.97 83.92 -16.92
N GLY A 258 81.45 82.76 -16.47
CA GLY A 258 82.64 82.68 -15.60
C GLY A 258 83.91 83.23 -16.25
N LEU A 259 84.10 82.98 -17.55
CA LEU A 259 85.20 83.57 -18.32
C LEU A 259 85.07 85.09 -18.44
N LYS A 260 83.86 85.59 -18.73
CA LYS A 260 83.59 87.03 -18.79
C LYS A 260 83.77 87.73 -17.44
N ASP A 261 83.37 87.10 -16.34
CA ASP A 261 83.59 87.62 -14.98
C ASP A 261 85.08 87.71 -14.64
N THR A 262 85.86 86.70 -15.05
CA THR A 262 87.33 86.70 -14.91
C THR A 262 87.97 87.84 -15.71
N GLU A 263 87.48 88.08 -16.93
CA GLU A 263 87.94 89.16 -17.79
C GLU A 263 87.60 90.54 -17.21
N ILE A 264 86.41 90.71 -16.65
CA ILE A 264 86.01 91.93 -15.94
C ILE A 264 86.94 92.20 -14.75
N LYS A 265 87.25 91.17 -13.96
CA LYS A 265 88.20 91.28 -12.83
C LYS A 265 89.60 91.69 -13.30
N ARG A 266 90.08 91.13 -14.42
CA ARG A 266 91.37 91.49 -15.04
C ARG A 266 91.37 92.97 -15.45
N ILE A 267 90.37 93.41 -16.22
CA ILE A 267 90.24 94.80 -16.68
C ILE A 267 90.16 95.77 -15.48
N ALA A 268 89.39 95.42 -14.45
CA ALA A 268 89.28 96.24 -13.24
C ALA A 268 90.64 96.38 -12.51
N SER A 269 91.43 95.30 -12.45
CA SER A 269 92.77 95.35 -11.85
C SER A 269 93.75 96.20 -12.67
N GLU A 270 93.70 96.11 -14.00
CA GLU A 270 94.51 96.94 -14.91
C GLU A 270 94.16 98.41 -14.81
N TYR A 271 92.86 98.73 -14.78
CA TYR A 271 92.37 100.09 -14.58
C TYR A 271 92.86 100.68 -13.26
N ASN A 272 92.75 99.92 -12.15
CA ASN A 272 93.22 100.37 -10.85
C ASN A 272 94.75 100.59 -10.82
N ALA A 273 95.52 99.72 -11.47
CA ALA A 273 96.97 99.90 -11.60
C ALA A 273 97.32 101.17 -12.40
N GLN A 274 96.58 101.44 -13.49
CA GLN A 274 96.77 102.63 -14.31
C GLN A 274 96.41 103.91 -13.54
N ALA A 275 95.32 103.90 -12.77
CA ALA A 275 94.92 105.01 -11.92
C ALA A 275 95.96 105.33 -10.84
N LEU A 276 96.51 104.30 -10.19
CA LEU A 276 97.57 104.46 -9.17
C LEU A 276 98.86 105.03 -9.79
N ASN A 277 99.21 104.59 -10.99
CA ASN A 277 100.40 105.09 -11.70
C ASN A 277 100.24 106.57 -12.10
N ALA A 278 99.04 106.96 -12.58
CA ALA A 278 98.72 108.35 -12.85
C ALA A 278 98.79 109.22 -11.58
N GLN A 279 98.29 108.72 -10.44
CA GLN A 279 98.36 109.41 -9.16
C GLN A 279 99.82 109.64 -8.70
N ASN A 280 100.68 108.62 -8.80
CA ASN A 280 102.10 108.74 -8.48
C ASN A 280 102.84 109.74 -9.38
N LEU A 281 102.54 109.74 -10.68
CA LEU A 281 103.12 110.70 -11.63
C LEU A 281 102.74 112.14 -11.29
N THR A 282 101.49 112.34 -10.84
CA THR A 282 100.98 113.66 -10.45
C THR A 282 101.64 114.15 -9.17
N LYS A 283 101.88 113.27 -8.20
CA LYS A 283 102.56 113.57 -6.94
C LYS A 283 104.00 114.03 -7.14
N SER A 284 104.78 113.32 -7.98
CA SER A 284 106.16 113.69 -8.30
C SER A 284 106.26 115.06 -9.00
N ARG A 285 105.22 115.45 -9.74
CA ARG A 285 105.17 116.73 -10.46
C ARG A 285 104.80 117.91 -9.55
N ILE A 286 104.05 117.67 -8.47
CA ILE A 286 103.76 118.67 -7.43
C ILE A 286 105.01 118.97 -6.60
N GLU A 287 105.76 117.95 -6.20
CA GLU A 287 107.01 118.10 -5.43
C GLU A 287 108.13 118.86 -6.20
N ALA A 288 108.11 118.78 -7.54
CA ALA A 288 109.01 119.56 -8.40
C ALA A 288 108.64 121.06 -8.44
N LEU A 289 107.34 121.38 -8.49
CA LEU A 289 106.83 122.76 -8.54
C LEU A 289 107.01 123.50 -7.19
N GLU A 290 106.96 122.80 -6.06
CA GLU A 290 107.18 123.41 -4.73
C GLU A 290 108.65 123.86 -4.51
N LYS A 291 109.62 123.21 -5.16
CA LYS A 291 111.04 123.63 -5.13
C LYS A 291 111.31 124.85 -6.00
N GLU A 292 110.58 125.00 -7.11
CA GLU A 292 110.65 126.15 -8.01
C GLU A 292 110.01 127.40 -7.36
N GLN A 293 108.86 127.23 -6.68
CA GLN A 293 108.12 128.29 -6.01
C GLN A 293 108.87 128.95 -4.82
N ASN A 294 109.75 128.21 -4.13
CA ASN A 294 110.56 128.75 -3.02
C ASN A 294 111.80 129.54 -3.50
N ALA A 295 112.28 129.33 -4.72
CA ALA A 295 113.34 130.13 -5.32
C ALA A 295 112.80 131.46 -5.87
N ASP A 296 111.56 131.45 -6.39
CA ASP A 296 110.91 132.65 -6.96
C ASP A 296 110.38 133.62 -5.91
N ARG A 297 109.95 133.14 -4.72
CA ARG A 297 109.54 134.01 -3.58
C ARG A 297 110.62 134.99 -3.11
N LYS A 298 111.90 134.69 -3.34
CA LYS A 298 113.04 135.53 -2.91
C LYS A 298 113.40 136.62 -3.92
N LYS A 299 112.92 136.50 -5.17
CA LYS A 299 113.12 137.47 -6.27
C LYS A 299 111.93 138.43 -6.46
N ILE A 300 110.75 138.04 -5.96
CA ILE A 300 109.52 138.84 -6.03
C ILE A 300 109.53 140.04 -5.05
N SER A 301 110.22 139.93 -3.91
CA SER A 301 110.30 141.01 -2.91
C SER A 301 111.15 142.23 -3.32
N GLU A 302 111.95 142.14 -4.40
CA GLU A 302 112.81 143.23 -4.91
C GLU A 302 112.20 143.93 -6.16
N LEU A 303 111.16 143.35 -6.77
CA LEU A 303 110.52 143.87 -7.99
C LEU A 303 109.19 144.58 -7.73
N GLU A 304 108.66 144.55 -6.50
CA GLU A 304 107.41 145.20 -6.09
C GLU A 304 107.50 146.74 -5.99
N ALA A 305 108.69 147.34 -6.09
CA ALA A 305 108.88 148.80 -6.04
C ALA A 305 108.84 149.52 -7.41
N SER A 306 108.65 148.81 -8.53
CA SER A 306 108.84 149.41 -9.87
C SER A 306 107.71 149.18 -10.90
N LEU A 307 106.51 148.79 -10.48
CA LEU A 307 105.39 148.57 -11.43
C LEU A 307 104.09 149.32 -11.08
N GLU A 308 104.21 150.50 -10.47
CA GLU A 308 103.14 151.51 -10.35
C GLU A 308 103.08 152.43 -11.60
N ASN A 309 103.10 151.87 -12.81
CA ASN A 309 102.67 152.58 -14.03
C ASN A 309 102.55 151.66 -15.25
N ALA A 310 101.35 151.09 -15.48
CA ALA A 310 100.68 151.00 -16.80
C ALA A 310 99.43 150.09 -16.79
N ASN A 311 98.25 150.73 -16.77
CA ASN A 311 96.93 150.24 -17.26
C ASN A 311 97.03 149.64 -18.68
N LYS A 312 96.17 148.79 -19.28
CA LYS A 312 94.74 148.39 -19.17
C LYS A 312 94.52 147.27 -20.23
N LYS A 313 93.65 146.25 -20.03
CA LYS A 313 92.54 145.85 -20.94
C LYS A 313 91.75 144.61 -20.46
N ALA A 314 90.45 144.60 -20.80
CA ALA A 314 89.40 143.65 -20.41
C ALA A 314 89.17 142.53 -21.46
N GLU A 315 88.55 141.40 -21.05
CA GLU A 315 87.37 140.74 -21.68
C GLU A 315 87.12 139.30 -21.17
N SER A 316 85.84 138.94 -20.88
CA SER A 316 85.15 137.72 -21.38
C SER A 316 83.86 137.36 -20.61
N LYS A 317 82.78 138.14 -20.81
CA LYS A 317 81.40 137.82 -20.36
C LYS A 317 80.58 137.05 -21.43
N ALA A 318 81.22 136.59 -22.52
CA ALA A 318 80.54 136.00 -23.68
C ALA A 318 80.37 134.46 -23.61
N LYS A 319 81.22 133.72 -22.87
CA LYS A 319 81.15 132.25 -22.81
C LYS A 319 79.99 131.71 -21.96
N LEU A 320 79.47 132.49 -21.01
CA LEU A 320 78.40 132.03 -20.09
C LEU A 320 77.00 132.01 -20.74
N LYS A 321 76.75 132.84 -21.78
CA LYS A 321 75.44 132.91 -22.45
C LYS A 321 75.20 131.75 -23.43
N SER A 322 76.24 131.28 -24.12
CA SER A 322 76.13 130.16 -25.08
C SER A 322 75.89 128.81 -24.39
N ILE A 323 76.59 128.56 -23.27
CA ILE A 323 76.42 127.33 -22.48
C ILE A 323 75.01 127.26 -21.88
N ASN A 324 74.46 128.39 -21.41
CA ASN A 324 73.12 128.43 -20.83
C ASN A 324 71.99 128.26 -21.87
N SER A 325 72.21 128.65 -23.13
CA SER A 325 71.23 128.38 -24.21
C SER A 325 71.25 126.92 -24.66
N GLU A 326 72.43 126.29 -24.75
CA GLU A 326 72.55 124.87 -25.10
C GLU A 326 71.96 123.97 -24.02
N LEU A 327 72.22 124.25 -22.74
CA LEU A 327 71.69 123.49 -21.62
C LEU A 327 70.15 123.52 -21.57
N ASN A 328 69.55 124.69 -21.82
CA ASN A 328 68.09 124.83 -21.87
C ASN A 328 67.47 124.10 -23.08
N ALA A 329 68.16 124.06 -24.21
CA ALA A 329 67.71 123.30 -25.38
C ALA A 329 67.74 121.78 -25.11
N THR A 330 68.84 121.27 -24.54
CA THR A 330 68.95 119.83 -24.20
C THR A 330 67.95 119.42 -23.13
N ASN A 331 67.72 120.26 -22.12
CA ASN A 331 66.74 119.97 -21.07
C ASN A 331 65.31 119.89 -21.63
N LYS A 332 64.94 120.80 -22.54
CA LYS A 332 63.64 120.76 -23.22
C LYS A 332 63.45 119.50 -24.06
N GLU A 333 64.53 119.04 -24.71
CA GLU A 333 64.50 117.83 -25.55
C GLU A 333 64.41 116.54 -24.71
N LEU A 334 65.11 116.48 -23.57
CA LEU A 334 65.01 115.39 -22.60
C LEU A 334 63.61 115.28 -22.00
N VAL A 335 63.03 116.41 -21.56
CA VAL A 335 61.64 116.43 -21.06
C VAL A 335 60.66 115.95 -22.12
N ALA A 336 60.85 116.35 -23.38
CA ALA A 336 59.99 115.89 -24.48
C ALA A 336 60.15 114.39 -24.78
N LYS A 337 61.35 113.79 -24.61
CA LYS A 337 61.54 112.34 -24.75
C LYS A 337 60.89 111.58 -23.60
N LEU A 338 61.09 112.04 -22.38
CA LEU A 338 60.54 111.42 -21.17
C LEU A 338 59.00 111.39 -21.20
N GLU A 339 58.37 112.47 -21.68
CA GLU A 339 56.91 112.52 -21.79
C GLU A 339 56.34 111.72 -22.97
N ARG A 340 57.14 111.43 -23.99
CA ARG A 340 56.78 110.45 -25.03
C ARG A 340 56.88 109.02 -24.52
N GLU A 341 57.94 108.68 -23.79
CA GLU A 341 58.11 107.35 -23.20
C GLU A 341 57.02 107.06 -22.16
N LYS A 342 56.72 108.02 -21.28
CA LYS A 342 55.63 107.89 -20.30
C LYS A 342 54.27 107.61 -20.95
N LYS A 343 53.91 108.36 -22.00
CA LYS A 343 52.69 108.09 -22.77
C LYS A 343 52.71 106.73 -23.49
N GLY A 344 53.89 106.27 -23.92
CA GLY A 344 54.07 104.93 -24.47
C GLY A 344 53.81 103.84 -23.45
N PHE A 345 54.37 103.97 -22.24
CA PHE A 345 54.14 103.05 -21.13
C PHE A 345 52.68 103.05 -20.66
N GLU A 346 52.04 104.22 -20.52
CA GLU A 346 50.63 104.34 -20.12
C GLU A 346 49.71 103.57 -21.09
N LYS A 347 49.93 103.70 -22.41
CA LYS A 347 49.16 102.96 -23.42
C LYS A 347 49.38 101.45 -23.34
N GLU A 348 50.61 101.01 -23.10
CA GLU A 348 50.89 99.57 -23.00
C GLU A 348 50.29 98.98 -21.72
N VAL A 349 50.30 99.72 -20.61
CA VAL A 349 49.64 99.33 -19.35
C VAL A 349 48.13 99.23 -19.54
N GLU A 350 47.48 100.21 -20.20
CA GLU A 350 46.04 100.13 -20.52
C GLU A 350 45.70 98.91 -21.38
N LYS A 351 46.53 98.62 -22.38
CA LYS A 351 46.35 97.46 -23.26
C LYS A 351 46.49 96.14 -22.52
N ILE A 352 47.50 96.00 -21.65
CA ILE A 352 47.70 94.81 -20.80
C ILE A 352 46.53 94.63 -19.84
N LEU A 353 46.05 95.70 -19.20
CA LEU A 353 44.89 95.66 -18.31
C LEU A 353 43.62 95.21 -19.05
N ALA A 354 43.38 95.72 -20.26
CA ALA A 354 42.25 95.31 -21.09
C ALA A 354 42.32 93.83 -21.49
N MET A 355 43.51 93.33 -21.82
CA MET A 355 43.75 91.92 -22.13
C MET A 355 43.50 91.02 -20.92
N HIS A 356 44.08 91.34 -19.76
CA HIS A 356 43.87 90.56 -18.54
C HIS A 356 42.40 90.53 -18.13
N LYS A 357 41.67 91.65 -18.28
CA LYS A 357 40.23 91.71 -18.00
C LYS A 357 39.43 90.80 -18.92
N THR A 358 39.78 90.73 -20.21
CA THR A 358 39.10 89.83 -21.17
C THR A 358 39.43 88.36 -20.93
N GLU A 359 40.67 88.01 -20.59
CA GLU A 359 41.05 86.64 -20.21
C GLU A 359 40.38 86.20 -18.90
N PHE A 360 40.30 87.08 -17.92
CA PHE A 360 39.62 86.81 -16.65
C PHE A 360 38.13 86.48 -16.86
N GLU A 361 37.42 87.27 -17.67
CA GLU A 361 36.01 87.00 -17.97
C GLU A 361 35.82 85.71 -18.78
N LYS A 362 36.75 85.37 -19.69
CA LYS A 362 36.72 84.08 -20.39
C LYS A 362 36.89 82.90 -19.43
N LEU A 363 37.88 82.96 -18.54
CA LEU A 363 38.15 81.93 -17.54
C LEU A 363 36.97 81.78 -16.57
N LYS A 364 36.39 82.89 -16.12
CA LYS A 364 35.21 82.90 -15.25
C LYS A 364 34.01 82.23 -15.91
N ASN A 365 33.74 82.54 -17.18
CA ASN A 365 32.63 81.95 -17.92
C ASN A 365 32.86 80.45 -18.20
N GLN A 366 34.10 80.04 -18.47
CA GLN A 366 34.44 78.62 -18.60
C GLN A 366 34.21 77.86 -17.30
N LEU A 367 34.70 78.41 -16.18
CA LEU A 367 34.55 77.81 -14.86
C LEU A 367 33.08 77.66 -14.46
N GLU A 368 32.25 78.68 -14.71
CA GLU A 368 30.82 78.62 -14.40
C GLU A 368 30.10 77.59 -15.29
N LYS A 369 30.49 77.46 -16.56
CA LYS A 369 29.92 76.43 -17.45
C LYS A 369 30.28 75.03 -16.98
N GLU A 370 31.55 74.77 -16.67
CA GLU A 370 32.00 73.48 -16.11
C GLU A 370 31.29 73.16 -14.79
N ARG A 371 31.09 74.16 -13.93
CA ARG A 371 30.34 73.99 -12.68
C ARG A 371 28.91 73.56 -12.94
N GLN A 372 28.20 74.22 -13.85
CA GLN A 372 26.81 73.88 -14.19
C GLN A 372 26.68 72.51 -14.84
N ASP A 373 27.60 72.14 -15.73
CA ASP A 373 27.60 70.81 -16.37
C ASP A 373 27.88 69.71 -15.34
N THR A 374 28.79 69.96 -14.40
CA THR A 374 29.04 69.05 -13.27
C THR A 374 27.81 68.91 -12.38
N GLU A 375 27.12 69.99 -12.08
CA GLU A 375 25.92 70.02 -11.24
C GLU A 375 24.74 69.27 -11.89
N ARG A 376 24.58 69.38 -13.22
CA ARG A 376 23.64 68.56 -14.01
C ARG A 376 23.99 67.08 -13.94
N ASN A 377 25.25 66.72 -14.16
CA ASN A 377 25.71 65.33 -14.11
C ASN A 377 25.49 64.71 -12.72
N VAL A 378 25.78 65.45 -11.65
CA VAL A 378 25.52 64.99 -10.27
C VAL A 378 24.03 64.76 -10.03
N THR A 379 23.17 65.64 -10.54
CA THR A 379 21.71 65.50 -10.42
C THR A 379 21.20 64.28 -11.19
N GLU A 380 21.69 64.06 -12.41
CA GLU A 380 21.34 62.89 -13.21
C GLU A 380 21.80 61.58 -12.55
N LEU A 381 23.02 61.54 -12.03
CA LEU A 381 23.55 60.39 -11.31
C LEU A 381 22.74 60.10 -10.03
N LYS A 382 22.33 61.13 -9.28
CA LYS A 382 21.42 60.97 -8.13
C LYS A 382 20.08 60.36 -8.55
N GLY A 383 19.51 60.82 -9.67
CA GLY A 383 18.27 60.24 -10.21
C GLY A 383 18.42 58.75 -10.53
N LYS A 384 19.51 58.38 -11.21
CA LYS A 384 19.83 56.98 -11.52
C LYS A 384 20.05 56.13 -10.27
N ILE A 385 20.68 56.68 -9.23
CA ILE A 385 20.86 55.98 -7.94
C ILE A 385 19.50 55.68 -7.31
N TYR A 386 18.60 56.67 -7.20
CA TYR A 386 17.28 56.44 -6.62
C TYR A 386 16.46 55.41 -7.41
N GLU A 387 16.55 55.42 -8.74
CA GLU A 387 15.86 54.44 -9.57
C GLU A 387 16.42 53.03 -9.39
N LEU A 388 17.74 52.90 -9.23
CA LEU A 388 18.38 51.62 -8.89
C LEU A 388 17.99 51.15 -7.48
N GLU A 389 17.92 52.04 -6.49
CA GLU A 389 17.49 51.73 -5.13
C GLU A 389 16.03 51.22 -5.07
N ASP A 390 15.12 51.84 -5.83
CA ASP A 390 13.73 51.37 -5.96
C ASP A 390 13.66 49.99 -6.63
N GLN A 391 14.44 49.78 -7.71
CA GLN A 391 14.52 48.46 -8.36
C GLN A 391 15.09 47.39 -7.43
N ILE A 392 16.10 47.71 -6.62
CA ILE A 392 16.66 46.80 -5.62
C ILE A 392 15.60 46.46 -4.56
N SER A 393 14.87 47.44 -4.02
CA SER A 393 13.79 47.19 -3.05
C SER A 393 12.68 46.30 -3.61
N LYS A 394 12.29 46.50 -4.88
CA LYS A 394 11.29 45.64 -5.56
C LYS A 394 11.81 44.22 -5.78
N LYS A 395 13.10 44.06 -6.10
CA LYS A 395 13.71 42.73 -6.24
C LYS A 395 13.84 42.04 -4.88
N ASP A 396 14.23 42.75 -3.82
CA ASP A 396 14.32 42.20 -2.46
C ASP A 396 12.98 41.72 -1.93
N SER A 397 11.90 42.47 -2.15
CA SER A 397 10.56 42.03 -1.76
C SER A 397 10.10 40.79 -2.54
N SER A 398 10.42 40.72 -3.84
CA SER A 398 10.15 39.54 -4.66
C SER A 398 10.97 38.33 -4.22
N LEU A 399 12.23 38.54 -3.85
CA LEU A 399 13.12 37.49 -3.34
C LEU A 399 12.59 36.91 -2.03
N LYS A 400 12.23 37.77 -1.06
CA LYS A 400 11.63 37.33 0.22
C LYS A 400 10.35 36.50 0.00
N SER A 401 9.52 36.87 -0.96
CA SER A 401 8.32 36.08 -1.31
C SER A 401 8.68 34.72 -1.91
N ALA A 402 9.70 34.66 -2.77
CA ALA A 402 10.18 33.41 -3.34
C ALA A 402 10.80 32.50 -2.27
N GLU A 403 11.60 33.05 -1.37
CA GLU A 403 12.18 32.33 -0.23
C GLU A 403 11.10 31.73 0.68
N ALA A 404 10.05 32.50 1.01
CA ALA A 404 8.92 31.99 1.79
C ALA A 404 8.24 30.80 1.09
N LYS A 405 7.98 30.89 -0.23
CA LYS A 405 7.40 29.77 -1.00
C LYS A 405 8.31 28.54 -1.03
N VAL A 406 9.62 28.72 -1.08
CA VAL A 406 10.59 27.61 -1.03
C VAL A 406 10.53 26.91 0.34
N VAL A 407 10.42 27.67 1.44
CA VAL A 407 10.25 27.10 2.78
C VAL A 407 8.95 26.29 2.85
N ASP A 408 7.83 26.85 2.41
CA ASP A 408 6.53 26.16 2.41
C ASP A 408 6.54 24.87 1.57
N LEU A 409 7.14 24.94 0.37
CA LEU A 409 7.30 23.77 -0.52
C LEU A 409 8.19 22.70 0.11
N ASN A 410 9.26 23.10 0.79
CA ASN A 410 10.17 22.17 1.45
C ASN A 410 9.48 21.47 2.63
N GLU A 411 8.66 22.18 3.40
CA GLU A 411 7.87 21.60 4.48
C GLU A 411 6.82 20.61 3.96
N SER A 412 6.07 20.99 2.91
CA SER A 412 5.11 20.11 2.23
C SER A 412 5.76 18.84 1.65
N LEU A 413 6.94 18.99 1.04
CA LEU A 413 7.72 17.85 0.54
C LEU A 413 8.13 16.89 1.66
N ASN A 414 8.48 17.43 2.83
CA ASN A 414 8.90 16.62 3.97
C ASN A 414 7.71 15.81 4.53
N ILE A 415 6.54 16.43 4.64
CA ILE A 415 5.30 15.75 5.03
C ILE A 415 4.96 14.63 4.04
N GLN A 416 5.06 14.88 2.72
CA GLN A 416 4.80 13.83 1.72
C GLN A 416 5.80 12.66 1.80
N LYS A 417 7.07 12.92 2.13
CA LYS A 417 8.05 11.85 2.33
C LYS A 417 7.70 10.98 3.54
N GLU A 418 7.21 11.58 4.62
CA GLU A 418 6.80 10.87 5.83
C GLU A 418 5.56 9.99 5.56
N LEU A 419 4.54 10.54 4.89
CA LEU A 419 3.36 9.79 4.46
C LEU A 419 3.71 8.61 3.54
N LEU A 420 4.63 8.81 2.59
CA LEU A 420 5.08 7.74 1.70
C LEU A 420 5.85 6.65 2.48
N ALA A 421 6.66 7.03 3.47
CA ALA A 421 7.37 6.08 4.32
C ALA A 421 6.39 5.21 5.13
N ASP A 422 5.33 5.81 5.67
CA ASP A 422 4.27 5.11 6.38
C ASP A 422 3.50 4.15 5.46
N GLU A 423 3.18 4.58 4.23
CA GLU A 423 2.50 3.74 3.24
C GLU A 423 3.37 2.54 2.82
N ILE A 424 4.68 2.74 2.63
CA ILE A 424 5.63 1.65 2.37
C ILE A 424 5.68 0.67 3.56
N ALA A 425 5.67 1.17 4.80
CA ALA A 425 5.67 0.33 5.99
C ALA A 425 4.37 -0.48 6.11
N ALA A 426 3.22 0.12 5.82
CA ALA A 426 1.92 -0.55 5.77
C ALA A 426 1.89 -1.62 4.66
N SER A 427 2.37 -1.30 3.46
CA SER A 427 2.45 -2.24 2.33
C SER A 427 3.34 -3.44 2.65
N LYS A 428 4.50 -3.24 3.32
CA LYS A 428 5.35 -4.34 3.79
C LYS A 428 4.62 -5.26 4.78
N LYS A 429 3.86 -4.71 5.73
CA LYS A 429 3.02 -5.49 6.65
C LYS A 429 1.96 -6.29 5.89
N ASN A 430 1.31 -5.69 4.90
CA ASN A 430 0.33 -6.39 4.06
C ASN A 430 0.96 -7.53 3.28
N ILE A 431 2.13 -7.34 2.65
CA ILE A 431 2.86 -8.41 1.95
C ILE A 431 3.21 -9.56 2.92
N GLN A 432 3.64 -9.24 4.14
CA GLN A 432 3.89 -10.26 5.17
C GLN A 432 2.61 -11.01 5.55
N ASN A 433 1.49 -10.30 5.74
CA ASN A 433 0.20 -10.90 6.04
C ASN A 433 -0.26 -11.83 4.91
N TYR A 434 -0.12 -11.41 3.65
CA TYR A 434 -0.39 -12.26 2.48
C TYR A 434 0.49 -13.51 2.47
N LYS A 435 1.78 -13.39 2.78
CA LYS A 435 2.68 -14.53 2.86
C LYS A 435 2.27 -15.52 3.96
N ILE A 436 1.89 -15.00 5.14
CA ILE A 436 1.38 -15.83 6.26
C ILE A 436 0.08 -16.52 5.85
N LEU A 437 -0.85 -15.79 5.23
CA LEU A 437 -2.12 -16.34 4.76
C LEU A 437 -1.90 -17.44 3.72
N ASN A 438 -1.03 -17.20 2.74
CA ASN A 438 -0.72 -18.17 1.69
C ASN A 438 -0.11 -19.44 2.28
N ASN A 439 0.83 -19.31 3.23
CA ASN A 439 1.39 -20.47 3.94
C ASN A 439 0.31 -21.26 4.69
N LYS A 440 -0.64 -20.58 5.36
CA LYS A 440 -1.77 -21.25 6.03
C LYS A 440 -2.67 -21.98 5.03
N ILE A 441 -2.96 -21.37 3.88
CA ILE A 441 -3.73 -22.00 2.79
C ILE A 441 -2.99 -23.25 2.30
N THR A 442 -1.68 -23.17 2.05
CA THR A 442 -0.88 -24.33 1.65
C THR A 442 -0.95 -25.46 2.66
N THR A 443 -0.77 -25.17 3.95
CA THR A 443 -0.87 -26.20 5.00
C THR A 443 -2.27 -26.81 5.09
N LEU A 444 -3.33 -26.01 4.94
CA LEU A 444 -4.71 -26.52 4.93
C LEU A 444 -4.96 -27.42 3.71
N VAL A 445 -4.47 -27.03 2.52
CA VAL A 445 -4.58 -27.84 1.31
C VAL A 445 -3.82 -29.15 1.45
N GLU A 446 -2.59 -29.13 1.98
CA GLU A 446 -1.80 -30.34 2.24
C GLU A 446 -2.51 -31.28 3.23
N ASN A 447 -3.07 -30.73 4.31
CA ASN A 447 -3.84 -31.50 5.28
C ASN A 447 -5.11 -32.11 4.66
N ASN A 448 -5.83 -31.37 3.82
CA ASN A 448 -7.00 -31.89 3.13
C ASN A 448 -6.62 -32.99 2.14
N ILE A 449 -5.55 -32.82 1.35
CA ILE A 449 -5.05 -33.86 0.45
C ILE A 449 -4.66 -35.12 1.24
N LYS A 450 -4.06 -34.96 2.41
CA LYS A 450 -3.71 -36.09 3.29
C LYS A 450 -4.96 -36.80 3.82
N ALA A 451 -5.94 -36.04 4.31
CA ALA A 451 -7.21 -36.60 4.78
C ALA A 451 -7.98 -37.32 3.66
N ASP A 452 -7.99 -36.77 2.45
CA ASP A 452 -8.62 -37.41 1.29
C ASP A 452 -7.94 -38.73 0.92
N LYS A 453 -6.60 -38.82 1.02
CA LYS A 453 -5.87 -40.08 0.84
C LYS A 453 -6.23 -41.10 1.92
N GLU A 454 -6.23 -40.69 3.20
CA GLU A 454 -6.60 -41.56 4.31
C GLU A 454 -8.05 -42.06 4.18
N ASN A 455 -8.99 -41.19 3.80
CA ASN A 455 -10.38 -41.55 3.54
C ASN A 455 -10.51 -42.51 2.36
N LYS A 456 -9.74 -42.30 1.29
CA LYS A 456 -9.73 -43.22 0.14
C LYS A 456 -9.22 -44.60 0.54
N GLU A 457 -8.14 -44.68 1.31
CA GLU A 457 -7.61 -45.94 1.83
C GLU A 457 -8.64 -46.67 2.71
N GLN A 458 -9.38 -45.94 3.56
CA GLN A 458 -10.47 -46.51 4.36
C GLN A 458 -11.62 -47.03 3.49
N ILE A 459 -12.03 -46.29 2.45
CA ILE A 459 -13.06 -46.71 1.51
C ILE A 459 -12.62 -47.98 0.75
N ASP A 460 -11.37 -48.02 0.28
CA ASP A 460 -10.83 -49.19 -0.42
C ASP A 460 -10.78 -50.42 0.51
N ALA A 461 -10.42 -50.24 1.79
CA ALA A 461 -10.44 -51.30 2.79
C ALA A 461 -11.87 -51.79 3.08
N LEU A 462 -12.85 -50.87 3.20
CA LEU A 462 -14.27 -51.21 3.38
C LEU A 462 -14.83 -51.96 2.18
N ASN A 463 -14.51 -51.52 0.94
CA ASN A 463 -14.92 -52.21 -0.27
C ASN A 463 -14.33 -53.62 -0.36
N LYS A 464 -13.07 -53.80 0.06
CA LYS A 464 -12.45 -55.13 0.14
C LYS A 464 -13.16 -56.02 1.17
N LEU A 465 -13.53 -55.48 2.33
CA LEU A 465 -14.30 -56.22 3.32
C LEU A 465 -15.70 -56.58 2.82
N LEU A 466 -16.36 -55.66 2.11
CA LEU A 466 -17.68 -55.90 1.51
C LEU A 466 -17.64 -57.03 0.49
N THR A 467 -16.66 -57.02 -0.42
CA THR A 467 -16.48 -58.10 -1.41
C THR A 467 -16.17 -59.45 -0.76
N GLN A 468 -15.42 -59.48 0.35
CA GLN A 468 -15.21 -60.69 1.16
C GLN A 468 -16.53 -61.20 1.76
N LYS A 469 -17.35 -60.29 2.32
CA LYS A 469 -18.65 -60.65 2.90
C LYS A 469 -19.65 -61.13 1.85
N ASP A 470 -19.63 -60.54 0.66
CA ASP A 470 -20.44 -61.00 -0.47
C ASP A 470 -20.03 -62.41 -0.92
N ALA A 471 -18.73 -62.73 -0.93
CA ALA A 471 -18.23 -64.07 -1.22
C ALA A 471 -18.64 -65.09 -0.14
N GLU A 472 -18.55 -64.72 1.14
CA GLU A 472 -19.04 -65.54 2.26
C GLU A 472 -20.55 -65.80 2.12
N LEU A 473 -21.35 -64.78 1.81
CA LEU A 473 -22.79 -64.91 1.57
C LEU A 473 -23.12 -65.80 0.38
N ALA A 474 -22.37 -65.69 -0.72
CA ALA A 474 -22.54 -66.57 -1.89
C ALA A 474 -22.23 -68.04 -1.52
N THR A 475 -21.20 -68.26 -0.70
CA THR A 475 -20.83 -69.60 -0.21
C THR A 475 -21.92 -70.17 0.70
N LEU A 476 -22.44 -69.37 1.62
CA LEU A 476 -23.54 -69.77 2.52
C LEU A 476 -24.83 -70.07 1.73
N LYS A 477 -25.17 -69.27 0.72
CA LYS A 477 -26.30 -69.53 -0.18
C LYS A 477 -26.14 -70.86 -0.92
N LYS A 478 -24.94 -71.18 -1.40
CA LYS A 478 -24.65 -72.47 -2.03
C LYS A 478 -24.82 -73.63 -1.04
N GLN A 479 -24.28 -73.51 0.17
CA GLN A 479 -24.48 -74.50 1.23
C GLN A 479 -25.96 -74.69 1.59
N MET A 480 -26.75 -73.63 1.63
CA MET A 480 -28.20 -73.73 1.83
C MET A 480 -28.92 -74.42 0.67
N GLN A 481 -28.52 -74.17 -0.59
CA GLN A 481 -29.08 -74.85 -1.76
C GLN A 481 -28.70 -76.34 -1.80
N ASP A 482 -27.45 -76.66 -1.50
CA ASP A 482 -26.97 -78.04 -1.41
C ASP A 482 -27.68 -78.77 -0.26
N GLY A 483 -27.84 -78.12 0.90
CA GLY A 483 -28.63 -78.66 2.03
C GLY A 483 -30.12 -78.82 1.71
N ALA A 484 -30.71 -77.93 0.91
CA ALA A 484 -32.09 -78.08 0.43
C ALA A 484 -32.25 -79.25 -0.55
N LYS A 485 -31.22 -79.52 -1.36
CA LYS A 485 -31.15 -80.67 -2.25
C LYS A 485 -30.99 -81.98 -1.47
N ASP A 486 -30.10 -82.03 -0.49
CA ASP A 486 -29.95 -83.17 0.43
C ASP A 486 -31.25 -83.44 1.20
N LEU A 487 -31.96 -82.39 1.64
CA LEU A 487 -33.27 -82.51 2.28
C LEU A 487 -34.33 -83.07 1.31
N SER A 488 -34.31 -82.65 0.05
CA SER A 488 -35.19 -83.17 -1.00
C SER A 488 -34.92 -84.65 -1.28
N ASP A 489 -33.66 -85.04 -1.43
CA ASP A 489 -33.23 -86.42 -1.67
C ASP A 489 -33.54 -87.31 -0.46
N THR A 490 -33.42 -86.76 0.77
CA THR A 490 -33.84 -87.44 2.01
C THR A 490 -35.36 -87.61 2.05
N LYS A 491 -36.13 -86.61 1.60
CA LYS A 491 -37.60 -86.66 1.52
C LYS A 491 -38.07 -87.67 0.47
N GLU A 492 -37.35 -87.79 -0.65
CA GLU A 492 -37.59 -88.81 -1.67
C GLU A 492 -37.25 -90.23 -1.17
N ASN A 493 -36.15 -90.39 -0.43
CA ASN A 493 -35.79 -91.66 0.22
C ASN A 493 -36.77 -92.04 1.34
N LEU A 494 -37.32 -91.07 2.08
CA LEU A 494 -38.39 -91.29 3.05
C LEU A 494 -39.70 -91.71 2.37
N ALA A 495 -40.02 -91.13 1.20
CA ALA A 495 -41.15 -91.57 0.38
C ALA A 495 -40.95 -93.00 -0.17
N LYS A 496 -39.74 -93.39 -0.56
CA LYS A 496 -39.38 -94.77 -0.97
C LYS A 496 -39.39 -95.77 0.20
N THR A 497 -39.14 -95.31 1.43
CA THR A 497 -39.27 -96.14 2.65
C THR A 497 -40.73 -96.28 3.10
N SER A 498 -41.59 -95.31 2.76
CA SER A 498 -43.03 -95.36 3.05
C SER A 498 -43.80 -96.38 2.19
N THR A 499 -43.29 -96.73 1.01
CA THR A 499 -43.89 -97.75 0.11
C THR A 499 -43.54 -99.20 0.48
N GLN A 500 -42.57 -99.44 1.39
CA GLN A 500 -42.36 -100.77 2.02
C GLN A 500 -43.19 -100.97 3.31
N LYS A 501 -43.94 -99.96 3.78
CA LYS A 501 -44.80 -100.03 4.97
C LYS A 501 -46.25 -100.44 4.68
N ASN A 502 -46.49 -101.08 3.53
CA ASN A 502 -47.79 -101.64 3.13
C ASN A 502 -47.79 -103.18 2.95
N VAL A 503 -46.70 -103.86 3.32
CA VAL A 503 -46.66 -105.34 3.42
C VAL A 503 -46.71 -105.83 4.88
N ALA A 504 -46.35 -104.98 5.86
CA ALA A 504 -46.41 -105.31 7.30
C ALA A 504 -47.71 -104.87 8.01
N LYS A 505 -48.79 -104.58 7.28
CA LYS A 505 -50.12 -104.26 7.84
C LYS A 505 -51.12 -105.43 7.80
N GLY A 506 -50.80 -106.51 7.08
CA GLY A 506 -51.59 -107.76 7.07
C GLY A 506 -51.22 -108.74 8.18
N GLU A 507 -49.99 -108.70 8.69
CA GLU A 507 -49.50 -109.63 9.73
C GLU A 507 -49.73 -109.12 11.18
N VAL A 508 -49.98 -107.82 11.34
CA VAL A 508 -50.25 -107.19 12.66
C VAL A 508 -51.69 -107.43 13.15
N ALA A 509 -52.63 -107.75 12.26
CA ALA A 509 -54.02 -108.09 12.62
C ALA A 509 -54.19 -109.50 13.23
N GLN A 510 -53.19 -110.38 13.13
CA GLN A 510 -53.17 -111.68 13.84
C GLN A 510 -52.40 -111.63 15.18
N ILE A 511 -51.56 -110.62 15.40
CA ILE A 511 -50.80 -110.44 16.65
C ILE A 511 -51.62 -109.68 17.70
N LEU A 512 -52.50 -108.74 17.29
CA LEU A 512 -53.38 -108.01 18.21
C LEU A 512 -54.42 -108.91 18.90
N THR A 513 -54.96 -109.93 18.22
CA THR A 513 -55.90 -110.90 18.81
C THR A 513 -55.25 -111.90 19.77
N LYS A 514 -53.91 -111.95 19.85
CA LYS A 514 -53.13 -112.78 20.79
C LYS A 514 -52.48 -111.96 21.91
N ASN A 515 -52.47 -110.62 21.78
CA ASN A 515 -51.90 -109.70 22.77
C ASN A 515 -52.95 -109.17 23.76
N GLU A 516 -54.25 -109.27 23.43
CA GLU A 516 -55.35 -109.02 24.37
C GLU A 516 -55.45 -110.11 25.46
N GLU A 517 -54.89 -111.31 25.24
CA GLU A 517 -54.75 -112.35 26.27
C GLU A 517 -53.50 -112.16 27.18
N LEU A 518 -52.49 -111.37 26.78
CA LEU A 518 -51.25 -111.12 27.54
C LEU A 518 -51.25 -109.77 28.31
N MET A 519 -52.21 -108.88 28.02
CA MET A 519 -52.40 -107.60 28.71
C MET A 519 -53.17 -107.73 30.05
N SER A 520 -53.59 -108.95 30.42
CA SER A 520 -54.10 -109.25 31.77
C SER A 520 -52.99 -109.58 32.79
N GLU A 521 -51.71 -109.66 32.39
CA GLU A 521 -50.64 -110.23 33.24
C GLU A 521 -49.46 -109.29 33.57
N ASN A 522 -49.47 -108.03 33.11
CA ASN A 522 -48.34 -107.10 33.34
C ASN A 522 -48.77 -105.72 33.85
N GLU A 523 -49.68 -105.69 34.83
CA GLU A 523 -50.01 -104.49 35.60
C GLU A 523 -48.95 -104.12 36.67
N ASN A 524 -47.78 -104.77 36.68
CA ASN A 524 -46.88 -104.76 37.84
C ASN A 524 -45.48 -104.14 37.64
N LEU A 525 -45.27 -103.32 36.60
CA LEU A 525 -43.95 -102.69 36.34
C LEU A 525 -44.06 -101.18 36.02
N LYS A 526 -44.98 -100.48 36.68
CA LYS A 526 -45.13 -99.00 36.62
C LYS A 526 -44.66 -98.27 37.90
N LYS A 527 -43.77 -98.91 38.67
CA LYS A 527 -43.05 -98.32 39.80
C LYS A 527 -41.57 -98.64 39.62
N ILE A 528 -40.76 -97.65 39.21
CA ILE A 528 -39.32 -97.45 39.48
C ILE A 528 -38.74 -96.46 38.42
N ILE A 529 -38.01 -95.43 38.89
CA ILE A 529 -37.30 -94.31 38.16
C ILE A 529 -38.20 -93.04 37.99
N GLN A 530 -38.30 -92.05 38.91
CA GLN A 530 -37.32 -91.18 39.62
C GLN A 530 -36.28 -90.50 38.70
N LEU A 531 -35.84 -89.25 38.81
CA LEU A 531 -36.13 -88.00 39.55
C LEU A 531 -35.05 -86.97 39.10
N ASN A 532 -35.27 -85.66 39.37
CA ASN A 532 -34.31 -84.52 39.41
C ASN A 532 -33.88 -83.88 38.06
N PHE A 533 -33.92 -82.56 37.84
CA PHE A 533 -33.52 -81.44 38.70
C PHE A 533 -34.38 -80.16 38.51
N LYS A 534 -34.56 -79.41 39.61
CA LYS A 534 -34.99 -78.00 39.67
C LYS A 534 -33.76 -77.15 40.01
N ALA A 535 -33.65 -75.93 39.48
CA ALA A 535 -32.73 -74.91 39.99
C ALA A 535 -33.42 -73.54 40.09
N GLU A 536 -33.14 -72.89 41.21
CA GLU A 536 -33.79 -71.72 41.80
C GLU A 536 -33.34 -70.37 41.21
N VAL A 537 -34.21 -69.37 41.40
CA VAL A 537 -33.96 -67.94 41.19
C VAL A 537 -33.62 -67.29 42.54
N PRO A 538 -32.51 -66.54 42.69
CA PRO A 538 -32.32 -65.65 43.84
C PRO A 538 -32.66 -64.19 43.54
N LYS A 539 -33.24 -63.54 44.57
CA LYS A 539 -33.54 -62.11 44.73
C LYS A 539 -32.40 -61.41 45.50
N LYS A 540 -32.18 -60.12 45.19
CA LYS A 540 -31.28 -59.07 45.76
C LYS A 540 -29.84 -59.03 45.22
N VAL A 541 -29.49 -57.85 44.69
CA VAL A 541 -28.19 -57.46 44.13
C VAL A 541 -27.16 -57.32 45.26
N VAL A 542 -26.04 -58.06 45.21
CA VAL A 542 -24.95 -58.03 46.22
C VAL A 542 -23.65 -57.56 45.59
N PHE A 543 -22.97 -56.57 46.19
CA PHE A 543 -21.65 -56.11 45.73
C PHE A 543 -20.58 -57.18 45.93
N ILE A 544 -19.76 -57.42 44.90
CA ILE A 544 -18.72 -58.46 44.90
C ILE A 544 -17.34 -57.84 44.96
N ALA A 545 -17.02 -56.98 44.01
CA ALA A 545 -15.69 -56.42 43.85
C ALA A 545 -15.72 -55.17 42.97
N SER A 546 -14.62 -54.42 42.96
CA SER A 546 -14.45 -53.26 42.09
C SER A 546 -13.04 -53.14 41.56
N VAL A 547 -12.90 -52.60 40.35
CA VAL A 547 -11.63 -52.18 39.78
C VAL A 547 -11.64 -50.67 39.55
N GLU A 548 -10.58 -50.01 39.99
CA GLU A 548 -10.35 -48.58 39.75
C GLU A 548 -9.30 -48.40 38.66
N CYS A 549 -9.66 -47.63 37.63
CA CYS A 549 -8.78 -47.09 36.61
C CYS A 549 -8.69 -45.57 36.79
N SER A 550 -7.54 -45.07 37.25
CA SER A 550 -7.38 -43.67 37.70
C SER A 550 -6.23 -42.93 37.04
N ASP A 551 -5.52 -43.57 36.13
CA ASP A 551 -4.31 -43.10 35.45
C ASP A 551 -4.60 -42.51 34.05
N MET A 552 -5.81 -41.99 33.83
CA MET A 552 -6.18 -41.36 32.56
C MET A 552 -5.68 -39.91 32.49
N SER A 553 -5.19 -39.49 31.32
CA SER A 553 -4.67 -38.14 31.11
C SER A 553 -5.74 -37.06 31.26
N ALA A 554 -5.33 -35.87 31.74
CA ALA A 554 -6.18 -34.68 31.79
C ALA A 554 -6.74 -34.36 30.40
N GLY A 555 -8.07 -34.30 30.30
CA GLY A 555 -8.73 -33.97 29.05
C GLY A 555 -8.87 -35.10 28.04
N SER A 556 -8.49 -36.32 28.39
CA SER A 556 -8.67 -37.50 27.53
C SER A 556 -9.68 -38.48 28.12
N ASP A 557 -10.44 -39.10 27.23
CA ASP A 557 -11.35 -40.23 27.45
C ASP A 557 -10.68 -41.59 27.20
N ARG A 558 -9.40 -41.63 26.78
CA ARG A 558 -8.70 -42.86 26.41
C ARG A 558 -7.94 -43.44 27.61
N PRO A 559 -8.28 -44.66 28.07
CA PRO A 559 -7.53 -45.31 29.14
C PRO A 559 -6.13 -45.67 28.67
N THR A 560 -5.16 -45.60 29.58
CA THR A 560 -3.78 -46.07 29.34
C THR A 560 -3.78 -47.58 29.10
N GLN A 561 -2.70 -48.10 28.53
CA GLN A 561 -2.56 -49.54 28.36
C GLN A 561 -2.54 -50.28 29.70
N VAL A 562 -1.98 -49.66 30.74
CA VAL A 562 -1.95 -50.22 32.10
C VAL A 562 -3.37 -50.38 32.66
N CYS A 563 -4.21 -49.35 32.52
CA CYS A 563 -5.62 -49.43 32.88
C CYS A 563 -6.37 -50.49 32.08
N LYS A 564 -6.16 -50.55 30.75
CA LYS A 564 -6.82 -51.53 29.90
C LYS A 564 -6.53 -52.97 30.34
N ASN A 565 -5.26 -53.27 30.61
CA ASN A 565 -4.86 -54.59 31.08
C ASN A 565 -5.48 -54.90 32.45
N LYS A 566 -5.43 -53.95 33.39
CA LYS A 566 -6.00 -54.11 34.74
C LYS A 566 -7.51 -54.36 34.72
N VAL A 567 -8.24 -53.68 33.83
CA VAL A 567 -9.68 -53.88 33.66
C VAL A 567 -9.97 -55.22 32.99
N SER A 568 -9.22 -55.59 31.94
CA SER A 568 -9.37 -56.90 31.29
C SER A 568 -9.13 -58.07 32.26
N ASP A 569 -8.04 -58.02 33.03
CA ASP A 569 -7.73 -59.03 34.06
C ASP A 569 -8.85 -59.13 35.11
N PHE A 570 -9.45 -58.00 35.48
CA PHE A 570 -10.59 -57.97 36.40
C PHE A 570 -11.84 -58.60 35.80
N LEU A 571 -12.18 -58.29 34.54
CA LEU A 571 -13.38 -58.80 33.87
C LEU A 571 -13.30 -60.30 33.60
N GLN A 572 -12.12 -60.86 33.32
CA GLN A 572 -11.92 -62.31 33.12
C GLN A 572 -12.36 -63.17 34.31
N SER A 573 -12.50 -62.58 35.51
CA SER A 573 -12.99 -63.27 36.70
C SER A 573 -14.52 -63.39 36.78
N TYR A 574 -15.26 -62.85 35.81
CA TYR A 574 -16.73 -62.77 35.80
C TYR A 574 -17.32 -63.24 34.46
N ASN A 575 -18.65 -63.22 34.35
CA ASN A 575 -19.39 -63.55 33.12
C ASN A 575 -20.60 -62.61 32.93
N SER A 576 -21.32 -62.78 31.82
CA SER A 576 -22.44 -61.92 31.42
C SER A 576 -23.66 -61.93 32.36
N ASN A 577 -23.74 -62.85 33.34
CA ASN A 577 -24.83 -62.89 34.30
C ASN A 577 -24.67 -61.90 35.47
N TYR A 578 -23.49 -61.31 35.63
CA TYR A 578 -23.22 -60.29 36.65
C TYR A 578 -23.66 -58.90 36.19
N TYR A 579 -23.98 -58.04 37.15
CA TYR A 579 -24.33 -56.64 36.91
C TYR A 579 -23.12 -55.75 37.15
N PHE A 580 -22.83 -54.87 36.20
CA PHE A 580 -21.68 -53.96 36.27
C PHE A 580 -22.16 -52.52 36.42
N GLU A 581 -21.72 -51.83 37.47
CA GLU A 581 -21.95 -50.39 37.65
C GLU A 581 -20.67 -49.62 37.40
N ILE A 582 -20.74 -48.55 36.62
CA ILE A 582 -19.60 -47.71 36.27
C ILE A 582 -19.76 -46.34 36.91
N THR A 583 -18.80 -45.94 37.72
CA THR A 583 -18.75 -44.61 38.37
C THR A 583 -17.55 -43.82 37.82
N PRO A 584 -17.76 -42.66 37.17
CA PRO A 584 -16.65 -41.86 36.66
C PRO A 584 -15.89 -41.15 37.80
N ILE A 585 -14.57 -40.99 37.59
CA ILE A 585 -13.66 -40.21 38.43
C ILE A 585 -13.18 -38.99 37.64
N VAL A 586 -13.46 -37.80 38.15
CA VAL A 586 -13.07 -36.53 37.53
C VAL A 586 -12.12 -35.78 38.47
N SER A 587 -11.13 -35.10 37.89
CA SER A 587 -10.23 -34.24 38.66
C SER A 587 -10.86 -32.86 38.88
N ARG A 588 -10.60 -32.23 40.03
CA ARG A 588 -10.88 -30.80 40.25
C ARG A 588 -9.90 -29.87 39.53
N GLY A 589 -8.91 -30.43 38.82
CA GLY A 589 -7.90 -29.68 38.08
C GLY A 589 -8.49 -28.92 36.89
N ASN A 590 -7.98 -27.71 36.68
CA ASN A 590 -8.47 -26.75 35.69
C ASN A 590 -8.24 -27.21 34.24
N PHE A 591 -9.25 -27.85 33.64
CA PHE A 591 -9.23 -28.27 32.23
C PHE A 591 -8.95 -27.10 31.26
N ILE A 592 -9.36 -25.87 31.59
CA ILE A 592 -9.25 -24.69 30.69
C ILE A 592 -8.12 -23.70 31.05
N ALA A 593 -7.55 -23.75 32.27
CA ALA A 593 -6.69 -22.67 32.79
C ALA A 593 -5.33 -22.49 32.07
N THR A 594 -4.94 -23.39 31.17
CA THR A 594 -3.70 -23.25 30.39
C THR A 594 -3.89 -22.49 29.07
N SER A 595 -5.14 -22.20 28.67
CA SER A 595 -5.42 -21.45 27.45
C SER A 595 -5.28 -19.94 27.65
N LYS A 596 -4.78 -19.21 26.64
CA LYS A 596 -4.78 -17.73 26.65
C LYS A 596 -6.19 -17.14 26.86
N ALA A 597 -7.23 -17.88 26.48
CA ALA A 597 -8.64 -17.51 26.65
C ALA A 597 -9.08 -17.51 28.13
N ALA A 598 -8.51 -18.35 28.97
CA ALA A 598 -8.85 -18.43 30.40
C ALA A 598 -8.49 -17.18 31.20
N LYS A 599 -7.55 -16.34 30.72
CA LYS A 599 -7.12 -15.12 31.41
C LYS A 599 -8.16 -13.98 31.38
N VAL A 600 -9.17 -14.09 30.52
CA VAL A 600 -10.20 -13.05 30.28
C VAL A 600 -11.55 -13.43 30.89
N ILE A 601 -11.71 -14.68 31.36
CA ILE A 601 -12.96 -15.19 31.91
C ILE A 601 -12.96 -14.98 33.44
N PRO A 602 -14.03 -14.43 34.03
CA PRO A 602 -14.19 -14.35 35.48
C PRO A 602 -14.01 -15.73 36.16
N GLN A 603 -13.40 -15.74 37.35
CA GLN A 603 -13.02 -16.98 38.05
C GLN A 603 -14.24 -17.89 38.36
N ASP A 604 -15.39 -17.32 38.66
CA ASP A 604 -16.63 -18.05 38.95
C ASP A 604 -17.25 -18.70 37.69
N GLU A 605 -17.14 -18.03 36.54
CA GLU A 605 -17.53 -18.63 35.25
C GLU A 605 -16.54 -19.70 34.81
N LEU A 606 -15.24 -19.49 35.04
CA LEU A 606 -14.20 -20.47 34.73
C LEU A 606 -14.39 -21.76 35.55
N GLU A 607 -14.77 -21.66 36.82
CA GLU A 607 -15.09 -22.80 37.68
C GLU A 607 -16.32 -23.57 37.19
N LYS A 608 -17.38 -22.87 36.77
CA LYS A 608 -18.57 -23.51 36.17
C LYS A 608 -18.23 -24.24 34.88
N ILE A 609 -17.47 -23.60 33.98
CA ILE A 609 -17.08 -24.19 32.71
C ILE A 609 -16.17 -25.41 32.93
N ASN A 610 -15.20 -25.34 33.86
CA ASN A 610 -14.37 -26.48 34.22
C ASN A 610 -15.21 -27.63 34.79
N SER A 611 -16.21 -27.34 35.64
CA SER A 611 -17.11 -28.35 36.17
C SER A 611 -17.94 -29.03 35.08
N TYR A 612 -18.49 -28.28 34.12
CA TYR A 612 -19.24 -28.85 32.99
C TYR A 612 -18.35 -29.68 32.05
N ALA A 613 -17.14 -29.20 31.76
CA ALA A 613 -16.18 -29.94 30.93
C ALA A 613 -15.76 -31.26 31.60
N ASN A 614 -15.48 -31.22 32.91
CA ASN A 614 -15.15 -32.42 33.69
C ASN A 614 -16.33 -33.40 33.76
N PHE A 615 -17.58 -32.91 33.89
CA PHE A 615 -18.79 -33.74 33.83
C PHE A 615 -18.94 -34.44 32.47
N GLY A 616 -18.79 -33.69 31.37
CA GLY A 616 -18.88 -34.22 30.01
C GLY A 616 -17.82 -35.30 29.75
N ILE A 617 -16.56 -35.03 30.08
CA ILE A 617 -15.46 -35.98 29.93
C ILE A 617 -15.64 -37.19 30.85
N GLY A 618 -16.14 -37.00 32.08
CA GLY A 618 -16.47 -38.10 32.98
C GLY A 618 -17.48 -39.07 32.37
N LYS A 619 -18.51 -38.56 31.69
CA LYS A 619 -19.50 -39.39 31.00
C LYS A 619 -18.89 -40.20 29.85
N GLU A 620 -18.02 -39.60 29.04
CA GLU A 620 -17.33 -40.31 27.96
C GLU A 620 -16.41 -41.40 28.50
N ARG A 621 -15.66 -41.13 29.59
CA ARG A 621 -14.84 -42.15 30.26
C ARG A 621 -15.67 -43.33 30.78
N ALA A 622 -16.85 -43.05 31.32
CA ALA A 622 -17.75 -44.09 31.77
C ALA A 622 -18.23 -44.95 30.58
N LYS A 623 -18.56 -44.35 29.43
CA LYS A 623 -18.91 -45.11 28.21
C LYS A 623 -17.77 -45.99 27.74
N VAL A 624 -16.53 -45.50 27.74
CA VAL A 624 -15.36 -46.30 27.35
C VAL A 624 -15.21 -47.52 28.27
N ALA A 625 -15.41 -47.36 29.57
CA ALA A 625 -15.46 -48.50 30.49
C ALA A 625 -16.61 -49.48 30.17
N GLY A 626 -17.75 -48.97 29.72
CA GLY A 626 -18.88 -49.79 29.27
C GLY A 626 -18.58 -50.56 27.99
N GLU A 627 -17.88 -49.94 27.03
CA GLU A 627 -17.39 -50.61 25.82
C GLU A 627 -16.41 -51.74 26.18
N MET A 628 -15.50 -51.52 27.14
CA MET A 628 -14.59 -52.58 27.60
C MET A 628 -15.31 -53.79 28.20
N ILE A 629 -16.45 -53.59 28.87
CA ILE A 629 -17.30 -54.69 29.37
C ILE A 629 -18.04 -55.38 28.22
N LYS A 630 -18.48 -54.62 27.22
CA LYS A 630 -19.13 -55.18 26.02
C LYS A 630 -18.17 -55.95 25.14
N ASP A 631 -16.92 -55.51 25.02
CA ASP A 631 -15.89 -56.22 24.27
C ASP A 631 -15.62 -57.61 24.87
N GLU A 632 -15.70 -57.74 26.20
CA GLU A 632 -15.49 -59.01 26.91
C GLU A 632 -16.72 -59.92 26.91
N PHE A 633 -17.93 -59.38 27.09
CA PHE A 633 -19.15 -60.17 27.33
C PHE A 633 -20.26 -60.02 26.27
N GLY A 634 -20.07 -59.17 25.27
CA GLY A 634 -21.04 -58.81 24.24
C GLY A 634 -22.13 -57.84 24.71
N ASP A 635 -23.04 -57.51 23.78
CA ASP A 635 -24.13 -56.54 23.99
C ASP A 635 -25.18 -56.95 25.03
N PHE A 636 -25.16 -58.21 25.50
CA PHE A 636 -26.08 -58.72 26.52
C PHE A 636 -25.62 -58.48 27.97
N SER A 637 -24.48 -57.81 28.16
CA SER A 637 -23.96 -57.44 29.48
C SER A 637 -24.87 -56.43 30.19
N ARG A 638 -25.15 -56.67 31.49
CA ARG A 638 -26.01 -55.80 32.29
C ARG A 638 -25.19 -54.65 32.88
N ILE A 639 -25.03 -53.58 32.09
CA ILE A 639 -24.25 -52.40 32.46
C ILE A 639 -25.15 -51.27 32.98
N SER A 640 -24.71 -50.58 34.01
CA SER A 640 -25.34 -49.38 34.54
C SER A 640 -24.33 -48.28 34.77
N TYR A 641 -24.73 -47.05 34.45
CA TYR A 641 -23.91 -45.87 34.67
C TYR A 641 -24.39 -45.16 35.93
N SER A 642 -23.51 -45.02 36.91
CA SER A 642 -23.81 -44.32 38.15
C SER A 642 -24.09 -42.85 37.86
N ASN A 643 -25.13 -42.28 38.49
CA ASN A 643 -25.38 -40.84 38.44
C ASN A 643 -24.42 -40.07 39.35
N ASP A 644 -23.70 -40.77 40.22
CA ASP A 644 -22.69 -40.20 41.10
C ASP A 644 -21.35 -40.04 40.36
N ILE A 645 -20.69 -38.92 40.61
CA ILE A 645 -19.35 -38.64 40.08
C ILE A 645 -18.38 -38.49 41.24
N ILE A 646 -17.28 -39.24 41.19
CA ILE A 646 -16.22 -39.14 42.19
C ILE A 646 -15.30 -37.99 41.80
N THR A 647 -15.23 -36.95 42.63
CA THR A 647 -14.26 -35.86 42.44
C THR A 647 -12.97 -36.15 43.21
N SER A 648 -11.84 -36.11 42.52
CA SER A 648 -10.51 -36.28 43.12
C SER A 648 -9.62 -35.07 42.78
N GLN A 649 -8.56 -34.81 43.54
CA GLN A 649 -7.60 -33.77 43.17
C GLN A 649 -6.72 -34.24 42.00
N ASP A 650 -6.26 -35.49 42.05
CA ASP A 650 -5.16 -35.94 41.18
C ASP A 650 -5.54 -37.13 40.30
N LYS A 651 -6.70 -37.74 40.55
CA LYS A 651 -7.15 -38.96 39.86
C LYS A 651 -8.20 -38.66 38.80
N GLN A 652 -8.11 -39.38 37.69
CA GLN A 652 -9.00 -39.24 36.55
C GLN A 652 -9.23 -40.60 35.91
N GLY A 653 -10.50 -40.98 35.73
CA GLY A 653 -10.86 -42.24 35.08
C GLY A 653 -12.22 -42.75 35.51
N PHE A 654 -12.32 -44.01 35.92
CA PHE A 654 -13.57 -44.65 36.30
C PHE A 654 -13.35 -45.83 37.26
N ILE A 655 -14.41 -46.21 37.96
CA ILE A 655 -14.50 -47.42 38.79
C ILE A 655 -15.57 -48.32 38.19
N ILE A 656 -15.25 -49.59 37.98
CA ILE A 656 -16.24 -50.62 37.64
C ILE A 656 -16.50 -51.43 38.91
N LYS A 657 -17.76 -51.51 39.34
CA LYS A 657 -18.24 -52.34 40.45
C LYS A 657 -19.05 -53.50 39.90
N VAL A 658 -18.86 -54.69 40.44
CA VAL A 658 -19.57 -55.91 40.02
C VAL A 658 -20.52 -56.34 41.12
N TYR A 659 -21.72 -56.73 40.71
CA TYR A 659 -22.77 -57.23 41.59
C TYR A 659 -23.35 -58.55 41.07
N ARG A 660 -23.85 -59.39 41.97
CA ARG A 660 -24.57 -60.63 41.66
C ARG A 660 -26.04 -60.51 41.99
#